data_AF-A0A6P1A4V0-F1
#
_entry.id   AF-A0A6P1A4V0-F1
#
_cell.length_a   1.000
_cell.length_b   1.000
_cell.length_c   1.000
_cell.angle_alpha   90.00
_cell.angle_beta   90.00
_cell.angle_gamma   90.00
#
_symmetry.space_group_name_H-M   'P 1'
#
loop_
_entity.id
_entity.type
_entity.pdbx_description
1 polymer ?
#
loop_
_entity_poly.entity_id
_entity_poly.type
_entity_poly.pdbx_seq_one_letter_code
_entity_poly.pdbx_strand_id
1 'polypeptide(L)'
;MSNIKSIAEPVREKSVSIAGFLLAIAILSGLFVAIASRSKRTNPITPDILDDLVEVSDLFLKHDDDILDLAFSPDGQTLATISDDITVKQWHLDLDSAQLLEKHYDEVWSVVYSPDGQTLASVTGNFTITLWDVQTRAKITDLQGHQEEVLSLAFSPDGKTLASGSVDGTIKIWDLETSQAKTIETGGLVYSIAFSPDGQIIASSSTDNNLIKLWNVAEATLATTLEGHDYWVRTLAFSPDGQTLASASEQGFIKLWDTQAGGEISLPIEGHYDPVGSIDFSPDGKTLASASEDNTIRLWNLENGKLIKTLEGHYGSVFAVRYSPDGTTLASASDDRTIKLWNVADGSEKFTLRKDEPTGGIAEVRSLAFSPDGQILASGGDDYTVNFWNIKTAQEEKPQLQPEGLIEFSSVAYSPDGTRLATVSTNQTIKIWDLQAEETEPKEIITHEADVTTIAFSPDGHWLARGNNNGGIKIWDLREGKESEIPIEGHSLGIRSLEFSPDSKLLASGSADAIVKLWKVSDGSLNRSLEEHFDSVLDVTFSPDGKTLASSSFDLTIKLWNLQNNSPPLTLETNPQQGGHNQPVYSIAFSPNGKLLASGSYDHTIKLWNLPNGELLRTLIGHAAPVRSVQFSPDGEMLASGSYDHTIKLWRTIPTPWWLLVPKKKAS
;
A
#
# COMPACT_ATOMS: atom_id res chain seq x y z
N MET A 1 -17.29 -54.01 84.72
CA MET A 1 -16.72 -53.09 83.72
C MET A 1 -17.62 -53.18 82.49
N SER A 2 -18.58 -52.26 82.43
CA SER A 2 -19.93 -52.43 81.82
C SER A 2 -19.94 -52.21 80.30
N ASN A 3 -20.25 -53.19 79.44
CA ASN A 3 -21.53 -53.86 79.13
C ASN A 3 -22.64 -52.89 78.67
N ILE A 4 -23.50 -53.11 77.65
CA ILE A 4 -23.80 -54.17 76.66
C ILE A 4 -24.95 -53.61 75.74
N LYS A 5 -25.07 -54.07 74.48
CA LYS A 5 -26.28 -54.14 73.58
C LYS A 5 -27.05 -52.89 73.05
N SER A 6 -27.01 -52.75 71.70
CA SER A 6 -28.08 -53.04 70.68
C SER A 6 -29.36 -52.18 70.50
N ILE A 7 -29.65 -51.84 69.21
CA ILE A 7 -30.95 -51.70 68.47
C ILE A 7 -31.68 -50.34 68.64
N ALA A 8 -32.26 -49.61 67.65
CA ALA A 8 -32.44 -49.60 66.17
C ALA A 8 -33.04 -48.19 65.79
N GLU A 9 -32.59 -47.46 64.74
CA GLU A 9 -33.12 -47.31 63.34
C GLU A 9 -34.51 -46.61 63.18
N PRO A 10 -34.96 -46.05 62.00
CA PRO A 10 -34.34 -46.03 60.65
C PRO A 10 -34.54 -44.77 59.71
N VAL A 11 -33.64 -44.68 58.69
CA VAL A 11 -33.78 -44.51 57.21
C VAL A 11 -34.47 -43.29 56.51
N ARG A 12 -33.73 -42.62 55.59
CA ARG A 12 -33.91 -42.56 54.10
C ARG A 12 -32.85 -41.66 53.41
N GLU A 13 -31.99 -42.22 52.53
CA GLU A 13 -31.91 -42.07 51.04
C GLU A 13 -31.61 -40.64 50.54
N LYS A 14 -30.77 -40.31 49.54
CA LYS A 14 -29.84 -40.94 48.55
C LYS A 14 -29.07 -39.73 47.92
N SER A 15 -27.75 -39.58 48.02
CA SER A 15 -26.66 -39.98 47.07
C SER A 15 -26.68 -39.41 45.63
N VAL A 16 -25.61 -38.64 45.30
CA VAL A 16 -24.72 -38.74 44.10
C VAL A 16 -25.28 -38.25 42.74
N SER A 17 -24.55 -37.70 41.75
CA SER A 17 -23.30 -36.91 41.58
C SER A 17 -23.11 -36.64 40.06
N ILE A 18 -22.22 -35.70 39.73
CA ILE A 18 -21.33 -35.63 38.53
C ILE A 18 -21.90 -35.16 37.18
N ALA A 19 -21.29 -34.06 36.73
CA ALA A 19 -20.84 -33.63 35.39
C ALA A 19 -21.44 -34.21 34.10
N GLY A 20 -21.68 -33.31 33.13
CA GLY A 20 -21.55 -33.62 31.70
C GLY A 20 -22.43 -32.79 30.77
N PHE A 21 -21.78 -32.10 29.82
CA PHE A 21 -22.20 -31.88 28.42
C PHE A 21 -23.31 -30.85 28.06
N LEU A 22 -22.86 -29.78 27.39
CA LEU A 22 -23.18 -29.39 25.99
C LEU A 22 -24.63 -29.19 25.49
N LEU A 23 -24.81 -28.01 24.88
CA LEU A 23 -25.48 -27.74 23.58
C LEU A 23 -26.98 -27.31 23.55
N ALA A 24 -27.17 -25.98 23.48
CA ALA A 24 -27.83 -25.20 22.41
C ALA A 24 -29.38 -25.10 22.22
N ILE A 25 -29.72 -23.95 21.60
CA ILE A 25 -30.92 -23.57 20.80
C ILE A 25 -32.17 -23.18 21.63
N ALA A 26 -32.99 -22.14 21.35
CA ALA A 26 -32.95 -20.90 20.56
C ALA A 26 -34.31 -20.17 20.76
N ILE A 27 -34.33 -18.85 20.51
CA ILE A 27 -35.40 -18.06 19.85
C ILE A 27 -36.68 -17.59 20.61
N LEU A 28 -37.04 -16.33 20.28
CA LEU A 28 -38.29 -15.54 20.48
C LEU A 28 -38.49 -14.93 21.87
N SER A 29 -38.91 -13.68 22.08
CA SER A 29 -39.39 -12.58 21.23
C SER A 29 -39.56 -11.37 22.18
N GLY A 30 -39.31 -10.13 21.74
CA GLY A 30 -40.41 -9.22 21.47
C GLY A 30 -40.54 -8.07 22.48
N LEU A 31 -40.13 -6.88 22.04
CA LEU A 31 -40.76 -5.57 22.24
C LEU A 31 -41.18 -5.11 23.66
N PHE A 32 -40.59 -4.01 24.15
CA PHE A 32 -41.37 -2.87 24.67
C PHE A 32 -40.57 -1.56 24.60
N VAL A 33 -41.25 -0.51 24.11
CA VAL A 33 -40.77 0.85 23.89
C VAL A 33 -41.19 1.77 25.06
N ALA A 34 -40.23 2.60 25.48
CA ALA A 34 -40.31 3.93 26.12
C ALA A 34 -40.95 4.11 27.52
N ILE A 35 -40.19 4.76 28.42
CA ILE A 35 -40.35 6.20 28.76
C ILE A 35 -39.09 6.69 29.48
N ALA A 36 -38.66 7.90 29.12
CA ALA A 36 -37.45 8.57 29.58
C ALA A 36 -37.49 9.02 31.06
N SER A 37 -36.31 9.04 31.69
CA SER A 37 -35.97 10.10 32.64
C SER A 37 -34.48 10.47 32.52
N ARG A 38 -34.23 11.77 32.44
CA ARG A 38 -32.91 12.41 32.30
C ARG A 38 -31.99 12.06 33.47
N SER A 39 -30.75 11.69 33.17
CA SER A 39 -29.60 12.05 34.01
C SER A 39 -28.35 12.18 33.12
N LYS A 40 -27.68 13.33 33.23
CA LYS A 40 -26.40 13.62 32.60
C LYS A 40 -25.38 12.54 33.01
N ARG A 41 -24.95 11.71 32.07
CA ARG A 41 -23.67 11.01 32.13
C ARG A 41 -22.99 11.16 30.78
N THR A 42 -21.78 11.69 30.84
CA THR A 42 -20.76 11.62 29.81
C THR A 42 -20.63 10.16 29.36
N ASN A 43 -20.98 9.86 28.11
CA ASN A 43 -20.67 8.55 27.55
C ASN A 43 -19.16 8.48 27.32
N PRO A 44 -18.42 7.57 27.96
CA PRO A 44 -17.13 7.15 27.42
C PRO A 44 -17.40 6.52 26.05
N ILE A 45 -16.53 6.81 25.08
CA ILE A 45 -16.57 6.16 23.77
C ILE A 45 -16.34 4.67 24.03
N THR A 46 -17.34 3.84 23.75
CA THR A 46 -17.27 2.38 23.90
C THR A 46 -16.46 1.77 22.74
N PRO A 47 -15.72 0.66 22.96
CA PRO A 47 -14.90 0.02 21.93
C PRO A 47 -15.69 -0.47 20.70
N ASP A 48 -16.99 -0.71 20.85
CA ASP A 48 -17.87 -1.31 19.82
C ASP A 48 -18.31 -0.34 18.69
N ILE A 49 -17.77 0.88 18.59
CA ILE A 49 -18.14 1.88 17.56
C ILE A 49 -16.98 2.15 16.57
N LEU A 50 -15.91 1.34 16.59
CA LEU A 50 -14.69 1.59 15.80
C LEU A 50 -14.36 0.51 14.75
N ASP A 51 -15.34 -0.34 14.38
CA ASP A 51 -15.13 -1.40 13.37
C ASP A 51 -15.00 -0.89 11.92
N ASP A 52 -15.30 0.39 11.64
CA ASP A 52 -15.32 0.94 10.27
C ASP A 52 -14.32 2.11 10.04
N LEU A 53 -13.14 2.07 10.66
CA LEU A 53 -12.02 2.95 10.25
C LEU A 53 -11.26 2.31 9.09
N VAL A 54 -11.78 2.52 7.88
CA VAL A 54 -11.18 2.11 6.61
C VAL A 54 -10.19 3.20 6.15
N GLU A 55 -9.02 2.79 5.67
CA GLU A 55 -8.13 3.65 4.88
C GLU A 55 -8.95 4.27 3.75
N VAL A 56 -9.06 5.60 3.69
CA VAL A 56 -9.89 6.25 2.64
C VAL A 56 -9.16 6.27 1.30
N SER A 57 -7.87 5.95 1.30
CA SER A 57 -7.13 5.61 0.08
C SER A 57 -7.30 4.14 -0.27
N ASP A 58 -8.41 3.82 -0.94
CA ASP A 58 -8.47 2.73 -1.95
C ASP A 58 -7.50 3.00 -3.15
N LEU A 59 -6.44 3.79 -2.96
CA LEU A 59 -5.76 4.52 -4.03
C LEU A 59 -4.31 4.09 -4.27
N PHE A 60 -3.75 3.16 -3.50
CA PHE A 60 -2.46 2.52 -3.85
C PHE A 60 -2.46 1.04 -3.46
N LEU A 61 -3.34 0.26 -4.10
CA LEU A 61 -3.24 -1.20 -4.14
C LEU A 61 -2.15 -1.58 -5.16
N LYS A 62 -0.88 -1.34 -4.83
CA LYS A 62 0.27 -1.82 -5.62
C LYS A 62 0.80 -3.11 -5.04
N HIS A 63 1.42 -3.96 -5.87
CA HIS A 63 2.04 -5.18 -5.36
C HIS A 63 3.26 -4.87 -4.50
N ASP A 64 3.33 -5.51 -3.33
CA ASP A 64 4.40 -5.27 -2.34
C ASP A 64 5.62 -6.16 -2.55
N ASP A 65 5.49 -7.16 -3.44
CA ASP A 65 6.52 -8.13 -3.79
C ASP A 65 6.51 -8.46 -5.29
N ASP A 66 7.30 -9.44 -5.68
CA ASP A 66 7.51 -9.88 -7.07
C ASP A 66 6.19 -10.15 -7.79
N ILE A 67 6.08 -9.77 -9.07
CA ILE A 67 4.85 -9.90 -9.84
C ILE A 67 5.02 -11.05 -10.84
N LEU A 68 4.29 -12.15 -10.60
CA LEU A 68 4.57 -13.43 -11.26
C LEU A 68 3.86 -13.62 -12.60
N ASP A 69 2.62 -13.15 -12.72
CA ASP A 69 1.80 -13.30 -13.93
C ASP A 69 0.86 -12.11 -14.12
N LEU A 70 0.39 -11.95 -15.35
CA LEU A 70 -0.55 -10.90 -15.75
C LEU A 70 -1.45 -11.35 -16.90
N ALA A 71 -2.66 -10.79 -16.97
CA ALA A 71 -3.60 -11.06 -18.05
C ALA A 71 -4.44 -9.82 -18.39
N PHE A 72 -4.57 -9.48 -19.68
CA PHE A 72 -5.52 -8.47 -20.14
C PHE A 72 -6.94 -9.05 -20.17
N SER A 73 -7.94 -8.22 -19.86
CA SER A 73 -9.31 -8.52 -20.23
C SER A 73 -9.47 -8.51 -21.75
N PRO A 74 -10.42 -9.26 -22.32
CA PRO A 74 -10.62 -9.34 -23.78
C PRO A 74 -10.95 -8.01 -24.46
N ASP A 75 -11.48 -7.04 -23.72
CA ASP A 75 -11.73 -5.68 -24.19
C ASP A 75 -10.52 -4.74 -24.07
N GLY A 76 -9.44 -5.20 -23.44
CA GLY A 76 -8.20 -4.44 -23.21
C GLY A 76 -8.31 -3.32 -22.18
N GLN A 77 -9.44 -3.18 -21.47
CA GLN A 77 -9.65 -2.09 -20.52
C GLN A 77 -9.10 -2.38 -19.13
N THR A 78 -8.95 -3.66 -18.79
CA THR A 78 -8.43 -4.08 -17.49
C THR A 78 -7.27 -5.04 -17.62
N LEU A 79 -6.42 -5.02 -16.60
CA LEU A 79 -5.30 -5.94 -16.44
C LEU A 79 -5.46 -6.62 -15.09
N ALA A 80 -5.37 -7.95 -15.03
CA ALA A 80 -5.25 -8.68 -13.78
C ALA A 80 -3.78 -9.02 -13.55
N THR A 81 -3.34 -8.93 -12.30
CA THR A 81 -1.96 -9.25 -11.90
C THR A 81 -1.95 -10.00 -10.58
N ILE A 82 -0.90 -10.80 -10.41
CA ILE A 82 -0.66 -11.58 -9.20
C ILE A 82 0.77 -11.38 -8.73
N SER A 83 0.98 -11.53 -7.43
CA SER A 83 2.28 -11.31 -6.81
C SER A 83 2.48 -12.20 -5.59
N ASP A 84 3.76 -12.39 -5.26
CA ASP A 84 4.22 -13.00 -4.01
C ASP A 84 3.77 -12.24 -2.75
N ASP A 85 3.23 -11.02 -2.91
CA ASP A 85 2.48 -10.31 -1.87
C ASP A 85 1.13 -10.97 -1.52
N ILE A 86 0.88 -12.19 -2.01
CA ILE A 86 -0.28 -13.04 -1.81
C ILE A 86 -1.59 -12.37 -2.27
N THR A 87 -1.55 -11.46 -3.25
CA THR A 87 -2.76 -10.79 -3.74
C THR A 87 -3.01 -10.98 -5.23
N VAL A 88 -4.29 -10.94 -5.61
CA VAL A 88 -4.74 -10.76 -6.99
C VAL A 88 -5.34 -9.37 -7.11
N LYS A 89 -4.85 -8.58 -8.06
CA LYS A 89 -5.30 -7.21 -8.31
C LYS A 89 -5.80 -7.05 -9.72
N GLN A 90 -6.80 -6.19 -9.88
CA GLN A 90 -7.32 -5.77 -11.17
C GLN A 90 -7.09 -4.28 -11.36
N TRP A 91 -6.51 -3.92 -12.48
CA TRP A 91 -6.17 -2.56 -12.87
C TRP A 91 -7.11 -2.10 -13.97
N HIS A 92 -7.67 -0.90 -13.84
CA HIS A 92 -8.34 -0.20 -14.93
C HIS A 92 -7.32 0.71 -15.64
N LEU A 93 -7.03 0.42 -16.90
CA LEU A 93 -5.96 1.07 -17.65
C LEU A 93 -6.29 2.50 -18.08
N ASP A 94 -7.57 2.84 -18.21
CA ASP A 94 -7.99 4.22 -18.53
C ASP A 94 -8.00 5.16 -17.31
N LEU A 95 -8.03 4.59 -16.11
CA LEU A 95 -8.20 5.32 -14.85
C LEU A 95 -6.95 5.27 -13.96
N ASP A 96 -5.90 4.57 -14.41
CA ASP A 96 -4.68 4.28 -13.64
C ASP A 96 -4.97 3.84 -12.20
N SER A 97 -6.01 3.00 -12.04
CA SER A 97 -6.50 2.60 -10.72
C SER A 97 -6.43 1.09 -10.56
N ALA A 98 -6.01 0.64 -9.38
CA ALA A 98 -5.96 -0.77 -9.02
C ALA A 98 -7.01 -1.06 -7.95
N GLN A 99 -7.59 -2.25 -8.02
CA GLN A 99 -8.54 -2.74 -7.04
C GLN A 99 -8.19 -4.17 -6.65
N LEU A 100 -8.28 -4.46 -5.36
CA LEU A 100 -7.95 -5.75 -4.77
C LEU A 100 -9.13 -6.67 -5.02
N LEU A 101 -8.88 -7.80 -5.68
CA LEU A 101 -9.89 -8.83 -5.86
C LEU A 101 -9.90 -9.76 -4.65
N GLU A 102 -8.73 -10.27 -4.25
CA GLU A 102 -8.58 -11.06 -3.04
C GLU A 102 -7.16 -10.97 -2.48
N LYS A 103 -7.05 -11.13 -1.16
CA LYS A 103 -5.81 -11.45 -0.47
C LYS A 103 -5.82 -12.93 -0.08
N HIS A 104 -4.94 -13.68 -0.71
CA HIS A 104 -4.65 -15.07 -0.39
C HIS A 104 -3.74 -15.16 0.83
N TYR A 105 -3.53 -16.38 1.34
CA TYR A 105 -2.65 -16.68 2.48
C TYR A 105 -1.42 -17.50 2.04
N ASP A 106 -1.19 -17.59 0.74
CA ASP A 106 -0.16 -18.42 0.11
C ASP A 106 0.15 -17.86 -1.30
N GLU A 107 1.24 -18.36 -1.92
CA GLU A 107 1.75 -17.93 -3.23
C GLU A 107 0.72 -18.10 -4.35
N VAL A 108 0.80 -17.25 -5.39
CA VAL A 108 -0.19 -17.17 -6.48
C VAL A 108 0.55 -17.28 -7.80
N TRP A 109 0.31 -18.36 -8.56
CA TRP A 109 1.19 -18.72 -9.69
C TRP A 109 0.67 -18.36 -11.07
N SER A 110 -0.65 -18.28 -11.28
CA SER A 110 -1.21 -17.95 -12.59
C SER A 110 -2.57 -17.26 -12.49
N VAL A 111 -2.84 -16.38 -13.46
CA VAL A 111 -4.10 -15.63 -13.58
C VAL A 111 -4.54 -15.53 -15.04
N VAL A 112 -5.81 -15.80 -15.32
CA VAL A 112 -6.36 -15.75 -16.69
C VAL A 112 -7.81 -15.25 -16.71
N TYR A 113 -8.15 -14.45 -17.73
CA TYR A 113 -9.54 -14.07 -18.03
C TYR A 113 -10.21 -15.12 -18.91
N SER A 114 -11.53 -15.30 -18.72
CA SER A 114 -12.37 -15.99 -19.70
C SER A 114 -12.44 -15.18 -21.01
N PRO A 115 -12.67 -15.84 -22.17
CA PRO A 115 -12.74 -15.15 -23.46
C PRO A 115 -13.82 -14.08 -23.58
N ASP A 116 -14.87 -14.16 -22.75
CA ASP A 116 -15.93 -13.15 -22.66
C ASP A 116 -15.66 -12.04 -21.63
N GLY A 117 -14.56 -12.14 -20.88
CA GLY A 117 -14.11 -11.16 -19.89
C GLY A 117 -14.94 -11.11 -18.60
N GLN A 118 -15.92 -12.01 -18.43
CA GLN A 118 -16.82 -11.99 -17.28
C GLN A 118 -16.26 -12.75 -16.08
N THR A 119 -15.37 -13.72 -16.32
CA THR A 119 -14.78 -14.55 -15.29
C THR A 119 -13.26 -14.36 -15.26
N LEU A 120 -12.68 -14.25 -14.07
CA LEU A 120 -11.25 -14.35 -13.85
C LEU A 120 -10.97 -15.64 -13.07
N ALA A 121 -9.95 -16.40 -13.47
CA ALA A 121 -9.46 -17.53 -12.70
C ALA A 121 -8.10 -17.19 -12.10
N SER A 122 -7.92 -17.48 -10.82
CA SER A 122 -6.62 -17.41 -10.13
C SER A 122 -6.34 -18.70 -9.38
N VAL A 123 -5.06 -19.02 -9.18
CA VAL A 123 -4.62 -20.16 -8.38
C VAL A 123 -4.03 -19.69 -7.07
N THR A 124 -4.40 -20.35 -5.97
CA THR A 124 -3.80 -20.16 -4.65
C THR A 124 -2.83 -21.28 -4.29
N GLY A 125 -1.81 -21.00 -3.47
CA GLY A 125 -0.78 -21.95 -3.06
C GLY A 125 -1.30 -23.20 -2.34
N ASN A 126 -2.54 -23.19 -1.83
CA ASN A 126 -3.24 -24.37 -1.35
C ASN A 126 -3.85 -25.27 -2.47
N PHE A 127 -3.37 -25.12 -3.71
CA PHE A 127 -3.73 -25.91 -4.90
C PHE A 127 -5.17 -25.70 -5.40
N THR A 128 -5.86 -24.67 -4.89
CA THR A 128 -7.22 -24.35 -5.28
C THR A 128 -7.22 -23.35 -6.41
N ILE A 129 -8.09 -23.58 -7.40
CA ILE A 129 -8.35 -22.60 -8.45
C ILE A 129 -9.65 -21.88 -8.07
N THR A 130 -9.61 -20.56 -7.93
CA THR A 130 -10.79 -19.76 -7.60
C THR A 130 -11.26 -18.99 -8.83
N LEU A 131 -12.57 -19.01 -9.07
CA LEU A 131 -13.23 -18.26 -10.13
C LEU A 131 -13.92 -17.02 -9.54
N TRP A 132 -13.73 -15.89 -10.21
CA TRP A 132 -14.22 -14.58 -9.81
C TRP A 132 -15.12 -14.01 -10.88
N ASP A 133 -16.23 -13.41 -10.47
CA ASP A 133 -17.02 -12.57 -11.35
C ASP A 133 -16.35 -11.20 -11.44
N VAL A 134 -15.93 -10.83 -12.65
CA VAL A 134 -15.11 -9.63 -12.87
C VAL A 134 -15.88 -8.34 -12.54
N GLN A 135 -17.19 -8.32 -12.76
CA GLN A 135 -18.01 -7.13 -12.57
C GLN A 135 -18.35 -6.88 -11.10
N THR A 136 -18.73 -7.94 -10.40
CA THR A 136 -19.18 -7.90 -8.99
C THR A 136 -18.05 -8.15 -8.01
N ARG A 137 -16.93 -8.72 -8.47
CA ARG A 137 -15.77 -9.15 -7.68
C ARG A 137 -16.11 -10.24 -6.67
N ALA A 138 -17.27 -10.85 -6.83
CA ALA A 138 -17.68 -11.95 -6.00
C ALA A 138 -16.98 -13.22 -6.48
N LYS A 139 -16.52 -14.01 -5.52
CA LYS A 139 -16.15 -15.39 -5.76
C LYS A 139 -17.35 -16.16 -6.32
N ILE A 140 -17.17 -16.79 -7.47
CA ILE A 140 -18.16 -17.67 -8.11
C ILE A 140 -18.09 -19.05 -7.46
N THR A 141 -16.92 -19.70 -7.51
CA THR A 141 -16.68 -21.03 -6.96
C THR A 141 -15.19 -21.33 -6.84
N ASP A 142 -14.86 -22.41 -6.13
CA ASP A 142 -13.54 -23.05 -6.14
C ASP A 142 -13.57 -24.35 -6.93
N LEU A 143 -12.49 -24.64 -7.63
CA LEU A 143 -12.19 -25.91 -8.26
C LEU A 143 -11.06 -26.57 -7.47
N GLN A 144 -11.37 -27.69 -6.82
CA GLN A 144 -10.43 -28.44 -5.98
C GLN A 144 -10.21 -29.84 -6.57
N GLY A 145 -8.95 -30.28 -6.60
CA GLY A 145 -8.62 -31.64 -7.04
C GLY A 145 -7.15 -31.89 -7.33
N HIS A 146 -6.34 -30.86 -7.55
CA HIS A 146 -4.88 -31.00 -7.61
C HIS A 146 -4.31 -31.34 -6.23
N GLN A 147 -3.16 -32.02 -6.22
CA GLN A 147 -2.50 -32.46 -4.99
C GLN A 147 -1.25 -31.65 -4.64
N GLU A 148 -0.76 -30.85 -5.58
CA GLU A 148 0.39 -29.96 -5.46
C GLU A 148 0.11 -28.66 -6.26
N GLU A 149 1.08 -27.75 -6.32
CA GLU A 149 0.93 -26.40 -6.89
C GLU A 149 0.45 -26.45 -8.34
N VAL A 150 -0.47 -25.54 -8.70
CA VAL A 150 -0.93 -25.38 -10.09
C VAL A 150 -0.16 -24.21 -10.71
N LEU A 151 0.67 -24.50 -11.71
CA LEU A 151 1.61 -23.54 -12.27
C LEU A 151 1.03 -22.78 -13.48
N SER A 152 0.02 -23.33 -14.14
CA SER A 152 -0.52 -22.73 -15.36
C SER A 152 -2.01 -23.01 -15.52
N LEU A 153 -2.74 -21.96 -15.92
CA LEU A 153 -4.15 -22.00 -16.27
C LEU A 153 -4.36 -21.58 -17.73
N ALA A 154 -5.38 -22.15 -18.37
CA ALA A 154 -5.83 -21.68 -19.69
C ALA A 154 -7.33 -21.91 -19.87
N PHE A 155 -8.09 -20.90 -20.27
CA PHE A 155 -9.49 -21.09 -20.68
C PHE A 155 -9.57 -21.66 -22.10
N SER A 156 -10.58 -22.49 -22.35
CA SER A 156 -10.96 -22.84 -23.72
C SER A 156 -11.48 -21.59 -24.47
N PRO A 157 -11.31 -21.51 -25.80
CA PRO A 157 -11.78 -20.37 -26.58
C PRO A 157 -13.29 -20.09 -26.50
N ASP A 158 -14.09 -21.11 -26.16
CA ASP A 158 -15.54 -20.96 -25.95
C ASP A 158 -15.92 -20.57 -24.50
N GLY A 159 -14.94 -20.48 -23.60
CA GLY A 159 -15.10 -20.08 -22.20
C GLY A 159 -15.80 -21.10 -21.30
N LYS A 160 -16.11 -22.30 -21.80
CA LYS A 160 -16.86 -23.32 -21.04
C LYS A 160 -15.97 -24.25 -20.22
N THR A 161 -14.69 -24.27 -20.54
CA THR A 161 -13.72 -25.18 -19.96
C THR A 161 -12.50 -24.41 -19.49
N LEU A 162 -11.93 -24.83 -18.36
CA LEU A 162 -10.63 -24.36 -17.88
C LEU A 162 -9.68 -25.55 -17.84
N ALA A 163 -8.47 -25.41 -18.36
CA ALA A 163 -7.39 -26.35 -18.15
C ALA A 163 -6.45 -25.84 -17.06
N SER A 164 -5.89 -26.77 -16.28
CA SER A 164 -4.87 -26.48 -15.26
C SER A 164 -3.75 -27.51 -15.30
N GLY A 165 -2.50 -27.05 -15.27
CA GLY A 165 -1.30 -27.89 -15.18
C GLY A 165 -0.61 -27.74 -13.83
N SER A 166 -0.20 -28.86 -13.22
CA SER A 166 0.30 -28.88 -11.84
C SER A 166 1.62 -29.64 -11.68
N VAL A 167 2.30 -29.35 -10.57
CA VAL A 167 3.47 -30.09 -10.06
C VAL A 167 3.13 -31.55 -9.78
N ASP A 168 1.86 -31.87 -9.49
CA ASP A 168 1.37 -33.25 -9.29
C ASP A 168 1.46 -34.15 -10.54
N GLY A 169 1.89 -33.58 -11.67
CA GLY A 169 2.12 -34.28 -12.93
C GLY A 169 0.86 -34.48 -13.76
N THR A 170 -0.23 -33.80 -13.41
CA THR A 170 -1.51 -33.90 -14.10
C THR A 170 -1.92 -32.62 -14.80
N ILE A 171 -2.69 -32.78 -15.88
CA ILE A 171 -3.50 -31.72 -16.46
C ILE A 171 -4.96 -32.03 -16.10
N LYS A 172 -5.68 -31.06 -15.54
CA LYS A 172 -7.13 -31.18 -15.32
C LYS A 172 -7.88 -30.28 -16.29
N ILE A 173 -8.90 -30.84 -16.91
CA ILE A 173 -9.83 -30.16 -17.82
C ILE A 173 -11.15 -30.05 -17.08
N TRP A 174 -11.44 -28.85 -16.58
CA TRP A 174 -12.61 -28.51 -15.77
C TRP A 174 -13.77 -28.06 -16.64
N ASP A 175 -14.89 -28.74 -16.54
CA ASP A 175 -16.16 -28.26 -17.06
C ASP A 175 -16.72 -27.23 -16.06
N LEU A 176 -16.90 -25.99 -16.50
CA LEU A 176 -17.25 -24.88 -15.60
C LEU A 176 -18.73 -24.86 -15.23
N GLU A 177 -19.60 -25.54 -15.99
CA GLU A 177 -21.02 -25.68 -15.66
C GLU A 177 -21.24 -26.70 -14.55
N THR A 178 -20.46 -27.79 -14.55
CA THR A 178 -20.59 -28.91 -13.61
C THR A 178 -19.54 -28.90 -12.50
N SER A 179 -18.48 -28.10 -12.64
CA SER A 179 -17.28 -28.10 -11.78
C SER A 179 -16.58 -29.45 -11.69
N GLN A 180 -16.74 -30.32 -12.70
CA GLN A 180 -16.08 -31.63 -12.76
C GLN A 180 -14.80 -31.56 -13.61
N ALA A 181 -13.76 -32.26 -13.17
CA ALA A 181 -12.50 -32.37 -13.90
C ALA A 181 -12.34 -33.74 -14.59
N LYS A 182 -11.93 -33.71 -15.86
CA LYS A 182 -11.25 -34.85 -16.51
C LYS A 182 -9.75 -34.71 -16.27
N THR A 183 -9.09 -35.77 -15.80
CA THR A 183 -7.64 -35.76 -15.49
C THR A 183 -6.85 -36.46 -16.58
N ILE A 184 -5.73 -35.85 -16.99
CA ILE A 184 -4.72 -36.40 -17.90
C ILE A 184 -3.42 -36.56 -17.11
N GLU A 185 -2.89 -37.77 -17.09
CA GLU A 185 -1.58 -38.08 -16.49
C GLU A 185 -0.48 -37.80 -17.51
N THR A 186 0.42 -36.86 -17.20
CA THR A 186 1.49 -36.50 -18.14
C THR A 186 2.79 -37.25 -17.86
N GLY A 187 3.01 -37.68 -16.62
CA GLY A 187 4.19 -38.45 -16.17
C GLY A 187 5.27 -37.63 -15.46
N GLY A 188 5.13 -36.31 -15.38
CA GLY A 188 6.02 -35.41 -14.64
C GLY A 188 5.39 -34.01 -14.50
N LEU A 189 5.94 -33.14 -13.67
CA LEU A 189 5.35 -31.81 -13.40
C LEU A 189 5.08 -31.02 -14.69
N VAL A 190 3.98 -30.28 -14.72
CA VAL A 190 3.52 -29.50 -15.88
C VAL A 190 3.76 -28.02 -15.64
N TYR A 191 4.68 -27.42 -16.41
CA TYR A 191 5.04 -26.00 -16.25
C TYR A 191 4.05 -25.06 -16.93
N SER A 192 3.70 -25.36 -18.18
CA SER A 192 2.84 -24.50 -18.98
C SER A 192 1.86 -25.31 -19.80
N ILE A 193 0.66 -24.77 -19.95
CA ILE A 193 -0.38 -25.29 -20.81
C ILE A 193 -0.93 -24.18 -21.71
N ALA A 194 -1.37 -24.54 -22.92
CA ALA A 194 -2.04 -23.61 -23.82
C ALA A 194 -3.12 -24.34 -24.62
N PHE A 195 -4.30 -23.72 -24.80
CA PHE A 195 -5.32 -24.20 -25.73
C PHE A 195 -4.99 -23.75 -27.15
N SER A 196 -5.26 -24.62 -28.13
CA SER A 196 -5.35 -24.20 -29.52
C SER A 196 -6.54 -23.24 -29.71
N PRO A 197 -6.50 -22.30 -30.67
CA PRO A 197 -7.59 -21.35 -30.90
C PRO A 197 -8.93 -21.97 -31.29
N ASP A 198 -8.92 -23.21 -31.79
CA ASP A 198 -10.13 -23.99 -32.07
C ASP A 198 -10.65 -24.80 -30.87
N GLY A 199 -9.92 -24.80 -29.75
CA GLY A 199 -10.24 -25.48 -28.50
C GLY A 199 -10.09 -27.00 -28.54
N GLN A 200 -9.57 -27.58 -29.62
CA GLN A 200 -9.50 -29.03 -29.81
C GLN A 200 -8.25 -29.67 -29.20
N ILE A 201 -7.18 -28.89 -29.05
CA ILE A 201 -5.87 -29.35 -28.59
C ILE A 201 -5.44 -28.55 -27.35
N ILE A 202 -4.83 -29.23 -26.38
CA ILE A 202 -4.02 -28.61 -25.33
C ILE A 202 -2.57 -28.95 -25.60
N ALA A 203 -1.69 -27.95 -25.68
CA ALA A 203 -0.26 -28.15 -25.59
C ALA A 203 0.16 -28.10 -24.13
N SER A 204 1.10 -28.95 -23.73
CA SER A 204 1.70 -28.94 -22.39
C SER A 204 3.20 -29.13 -22.43
N SER A 205 3.91 -28.41 -21.58
CA SER A 205 5.33 -28.67 -21.30
C SER A 205 5.48 -29.37 -19.96
N SER A 206 6.29 -30.42 -19.94
CA SER A 206 6.58 -31.19 -18.72
C SER A 206 8.08 -31.37 -18.53
N THR A 207 8.52 -31.61 -17.29
CA THR A 207 9.91 -32.03 -17.02
C THR A 207 10.22 -33.42 -17.53
N ASP A 208 9.20 -34.19 -17.94
CA ASP A 208 9.39 -35.51 -18.50
C ASP A 208 10.03 -35.41 -19.90
N ASN A 209 11.34 -35.63 -19.94
CA ASN A 209 12.14 -35.73 -21.16
C ASN A 209 12.22 -34.46 -22.02
N ASN A 210 11.94 -33.27 -21.47
CA ASN A 210 11.98 -31.98 -22.20
C ASN A 210 11.02 -31.91 -23.39
N LEU A 211 9.93 -32.68 -23.32
CA LEU A 211 8.98 -32.84 -24.42
C LEU A 211 7.83 -31.84 -24.33
N ILE A 212 7.30 -31.51 -25.49
CA ILE A 212 6.01 -30.83 -25.61
C ILE A 212 5.00 -31.85 -26.09
N LYS A 213 3.90 -32.00 -25.36
CA LYS A 213 2.83 -32.95 -25.68
C LYS A 213 1.60 -32.18 -26.13
N LEU A 214 0.99 -32.63 -27.22
CA LEU A 214 -0.30 -32.14 -27.71
C LEU A 214 -1.37 -33.17 -27.40
N TRP A 215 -2.41 -32.75 -26.68
CA TRP A 215 -3.48 -33.60 -26.20
C TRP A 215 -4.79 -33.26 -26.89
N ASN A 216 -5.52 -34.26 -27.35
CA ASN A 216 -6.89 -34.07 -27.82
C ASN A 216 -7.81 -33.81 -26.63
N VAL A 217 -8.52 -32.69 -26.61
CA VAL A 217 -9.36 -32.25 -25.49
C VAL A 217 -10.57 -33.17 -25.29
N ALA A 218 -11.28 -33.49 -26.38
CA ALA A 218 -12.48 -34.31 -26.32
C ALA A 218 -12.17 -35.73 -25.82
N GLU A 219 -11.11 -36.33 -26.34
CA GLU A 219 -10.71 -37.70 -26.02
C GLU A 219 -9.85 -37.79 -24.75
N ALA A 220 -9.16 -36.71 -24.36
CA ALA A 220 -8.09 -36.68 -23.35
C ALA A 220 -7.00 -37.71 -23.63
N THR A 221 -6.58 -37.78 -24.88
CA THR A 221 -5.57 -38.69 -25.39
C THR A 221 -4.39 -37.91 -25.95
N LEU A 222 -3.19 -38.48 -25.89
CA LEU A 222 -2.01 -37.89 -26.52
C LEU A 222 -2.18 -37.94 -28.04
N ALA A 223 -2.22 -36.78 -28.68
CA ALA A 223 -2.32 -36.65 -30.13
C ALA A 223 -0.95 -36.73 -30.79
N THR A 224 0.02 -35.94 -30.30
CA THR A 224 1.41 -35.98 -30.78
C THR A 224 2.39 -35.45 -29.73
N THR A 225 3.67 -35.72 -29.95
CA THR A 225 4.79 -35.22 -29.16
C THR A 225 5.73 -34.44 -30.08
N LEU A 226 6.15 -33.26 -29.64
CA LEU A 226 7.14 -32.45 -30.34
C LEU A 226 8.47 -32.58 -29.59
N GLU A 227 9.50 -33.05 -30.29
CA GLU A 227 10.84 -33.30 -29.77
C GLU A 227 11.83 -32.30 -30.38
N GLY A 228 12.75 -31.77 -29.57
CA GLY A 228 13.84 -30.94 -30.09
C GLY A 228 14.43 -29.91 -29.11
N HIS A 229 13.83 -29.71 -27.93
CA HIS A 229 14.47 -28.98 -26.84
C HIS A 229 15.39 -29.91 -26.04
N ASP A 230 16.58 -29.43 -25.71
CA ASP A 230 17.57 -30.17 -24.90
C ASP A 230 17.35 -29.99 -23.39
N TYR A 231 16.48 -29.05 -22.99
CA TYR A 231 16.23 -28.63 -21.60
C TYR A 231 14.74 -28.36 -21.36
N TRP A 232 14.35 -28.17 -20.09
CA TRP A 232 12.97 -27.97 -19.69
C TRP A 232 12.33 -26.79 -20.41
N VAL A 233 11.11 -27.01 -20.91
CA VAL A 233 10.30 -26.01 -21.59
C VAL A 233 9.42 -25.32 -20.56
N ARG A 234 9.64 -24.02 -20.33
CA ARG A 234 8.95 -23.24 -19.29
C ARG A 234 7.62 -22.66 -19.74
N THR A 235 7.49 -22.32 -21.02
CA THR A 235 6.32 -21.61 -21.53
C THR A 235 5.96 -22.01 -22.95
N LEU A 236 4.66 -21.99 -23.25
CA LEU A 236 4.05 -22.35 -24.52
C LEU A 236 2.99 -21.31 -24.91
N ALA A 237 2.89 -21.02 -26.20
CA ALA A 237 1.80 -20.22 -26.75
C ALA A 237 1.43 -20.69 -28.16
N PHE A 238 0.14 -20.74 -28.49
CA PHE A 238 -0.31 -20.93 -29.86
C PHE A 238 -0.40 -19.58 -30.59
N SER A 239 -0.12 -19.57 -31.89
CA SER A 239 -0.45 -18.44 -32.75
C SER A 239 -1.97 -18.29 -32.85
N PRO A 240 -2.51 -17.07 -33.09
CA PRO A 240 -3.96 -16.84 -33.19
C PRO A 240 -4.67 -17.67 -34.27
N ASP A 241 -3.96 -18.07 -35.33
CA ASP A 241 -4.47 -18.93 -36.39
C ASP A 241 -4.33 -20.44 -36.09
N GLY A 242 -3.67 -20.79 -34.98
CA GLY A 242 -3.45 -22.14 -34.50
C GLY A 242 -2.43 -22.95 -35.30
N GLN A 243 -1.78 -22.36 -36.31
CA GLN A 243 -0.85 -23.07 -37.20
C GLN A 243 0.55 -23.21 -36.61
N THR A 244 0.92 -22.33 -35.68
CA THR A 244 2.23 -22.31 -35.03
C THR A 244 2.07 -22.45 -33.52
N LEU A 245 2.92 -23.27 -32.92
CA LEU A 245 3.16 -23.26 -31.47
C LEU A 245 4.54 -22.67 -31.23
N ALA A 246 4.66 -21.70 -30.33
CA ALA A 246 5.94 -21.26 -29.81
C ALA A 246 6.22 -21.95 -28.47
N SER A 247 7.49 -22.24 -28.21
CA SER A 247 7.95 -22.75 -26.94
C SER A 247 9.28 -22.16 -26.55
N ALA A 248 9.49 -21.94 -25.26
CA ALA A 248 10.75 -21.42 -24.75
C ALA A 248 11.30 -22.26 -23.59
N SER A 249 12.62 -22.41 -23.56
CA SER A 249 13.34 -23.28 -22.64
C SER A 249 14.04 -22.52 -21.51
N GLU A 250 14.45 -23.26 -20.49
CA GLU A 250 15.26 -22.76 -19.38
C GLU A 250 16.65 -22.24 -19.80
N GLN A 251 17.13 -22.57 -21.00
CA GLN A 251 18.39 -22.04 -21.54
C GLN A 251 18.18 -20.85 -22.49
N GLY A 252 17.01 -20.23 -22.46
CA GLY A 252 16.72 -19.03 -23.26
C GLY A 252 16.32 -19.31 -24.72
N PHE A 253 16.43 -20.55 -25.20
CA PHE A 253 16.07 -20.90 -26.58
C PHE A 253 14.56 -20.87 -26.81
N ILE A 254 14.16 -20.24 -27.91
CA ILE A 254 12.78 -20.19 -28.40
C ILE A 254 12.70 -21.02 -29.68
N LYS A 255 11.74 -21.94 -29.76
CA LYS A 255 11.45 -22.75 -30.94
C LYS A 255 10.02 -22.53 -31.39
N LEU A 256 9.80 -22.69 -32.69
CA LEU A 256 8.49 -22.66 -33.33
C LEU A 256 8.19 -24.02 -33.93
N TRP A 257 6.93 -24.43 -33.88
CA TRP A 257 6.48 -25.73 -34.32
C TRP A 257 5.26 -25.58 -35.21
N ASP A 258 5.26 -26.30 -36.33
CA ASP A 258 4.08 -26.45 -37.17
C ASP A 258 3.12 -27.42 -36.48
N THR A 259 1.92 -26.97 -36.17
CA THR A 259 0.94 -27.76 -35.40
C THR A 259 0.27 -28.85 -36.24
N GLN A 260 0.29 -28.74 -37.57
CA GLN A 260 -0.28 -29.73 -38.48
C GLN A 260 0.75 -30.77 -38.91
N ALA A 261 1.94 -30.32 -39.29
CA ALA A 261 3.03 -31.18 -39.74
C ALA A 261 3.83 -31.79 -38.58
N GLY A 262 3.78 -31.18 -37.39
CA GLY A 262 4.47 -31.62 -36.18
C GLY A 262 5.99 -31.38 -36.19
N GLY A 263 6.49 -30.57 -37.13
CA GLY A 263 7.92 -30.30 -37.29
C GLY A 263 8.34 -28.94 -36.75
N GLU A 264 9.63 -28.81 -36.39
CA GLU A 264 10.23 -27.51 -36.04
C GLU A 264 10.27 -26.59 -37.26
N ILE A 265 9.82 -25.35 -37.07
CA ILE A 265 9.93 -24.26 -38.05
C ILE A 265 11.28 -23.57 -37.82
N SER A 266 12.20 -23.75 -38.76
CA SER A 266 13.55 -23.19 -38.66
C SER A 266 13.57 -21.70 -39.00
N LEU A 267 13.50 -20.87 -37.96
CA LEU A 267 13.77 -19.42 -38.02
C LEU A 267 15.00 -19.09 -37.15
N PRO A 268 15.79 -18.06 -37.50
CA PRO A 268 16.98 -17.66 -36.75
C PRO A 268 16.63 -16.88 -35.46
N ILE A 269 15.77 -17.44 -34.61
CA ILE A 269 15.42 -16.85 -33.31
C ILE A 269 16.51 -17.23 -32.32
N GLU A 270 17.41 -16.29 -32.05
CA GLU A 270 18.56 -16.51 -31.16
C GLU A 270 18.19 -16.56 -29.67
N GLY A 271 16.91 -16.35 -29.32
CA GLY A 271 16.41 -16.47 -27.96
C GLY A 271 16.97 -15.41 -27.01
N HIS A 272 17.04 -15.77 -25.73
CA HIS A 272 17.58 -14.98 -24.62
C HIS A 272 18.83 -15.63 -24.01
N TYR A 273 19.52 -14.91 -23.12
CA TYR A 273 20.70 -15.44 -22.44
C TYR A 273 20.36 -16.24 -21.18
N ASP A 274 19.24 -15.92 -20.55
CA ASP A 274 18.73 -16.55 -19.33
C ASP A 274 17.34 -17.17 -19.61
N PRO A 275 16.72 -17.91 -18.65
CA PRO A 275 15.43 -18.54 -18.86
C PRO A 275 14.37 -17.57 -19.39
N VAL A 276 13.51 -18.05 -20.29
CA VAL A 276 12.34 -17.30 -20.78
C VAL A 276 11.14 -17.69 -19.92
N GLY A 277 10.64 -16.74 -19.13
CA GLY A 277 9.49 -16.93 -18.24
C GLY A 277 8.16 -16.94 -18.99
N SER A 278 8.07 -16.19 -20.10
CA SER A 278 6.82 -16.04 -20.83
C SER A 278 7.01 -15.69 -22.30
N ILE A 279 6.08 -16.17 -23.12
CA ILE A 279 5.99 -15.83 -24.54
C ILE A 279 4.54 -15.54 -24.90
N ASP A 280 4.33 -14.63 -25.85
CA ASP A 280 3.00 -14.33 -26.36
C ASP A 280 3.04 -13.89 -27.83
N PHE A 281 2.04 -14.31 -28.60
CA PHE A 281 1.89 -13.88 -29.99
C PHE A 281 1.11 -12.57 -30.07
N SER A 282 1.48 -11.70 -31.00
CA SER A 282 0.61 -10.58 -31.32
C SER A 282 -0.74 -11.08 -31.87
N PRO A 283 -1.85 -10.34 -31.66
CA PRO A 283 -3.17 -10.74 -32.14
C PRO A 283 -3.25 -10.96 -33.66
N ASP A 284 -2.35 -10.33 -34.43
CA ASP A 284 -2.25 -10.53 -35.88
C ASP A 284 -1.33 -11.69 -36.31
N GLY A 285 -0.72 -12.37 -35.34
CA GLY A 285 0.17 -13.52 -35.53
C GLY A 285 1.53 -13.21 -36.17
N LYS A 286 1.87 -11.93 -36.41
CA LYS A 286 3.11 -11.57 -37.14
C LYS A 286 4.33 -11.42 -36.26
N THR A 287 4.12 -11.21 -34.96
CA THR A 287 5.22 -10.99 -34.00
C THR A 287 5.07 -11.87 -32.76
N LEU A 288 6.19 -12.19 -32.16
CA LEU A 288 6.27 -12.92 -30.89
C LEU A 288 7.00 -12.04 -29.88
N ALA A 289 6.41 -11.85 -28.70
CA ALA A 289 7.07 -11.27 -27.55
C ALA A 289 7.62 -12.39 -26.65
N SER A 290 8.81 -12.19 -26.10
CA SER A 290 9.41 -13.08 -25.10
C SER A 290 9.97 -12.27 -23.94
N ALA A 291 9.66 -12.68 -22.70
CA ALA A 291 10.16 -12.10 -21.46
C ALA A 291 11.08 -13.08 -20.74
N SER A 292 12.19 -12.58 -20.20
CA SER A 292 13.25 -13.40 -19.66
C SER A 292 13.79 -12.90 -18.31
N GLU A 293 14.38 -13.83 -17.57
CA GLU A 293 15.21 -13.57 -16.40
C GLU A 293 16.49 -12.76 -16.75
N ASP A 294 16.79 -12.50 -18.03
CA ASP A 294 17.85 -11.57 -18.46
C ASP A 294 17.45 -10.08 -18.35
N ASN A 295 16.34 -9.80 -17.67
CA ASN A 295 15.70 -8.50 -17.45
C ASN A 295 15.14 -7.83 -18.72
N THR A 296 15.10 -8.52 -19.86
CA THR A 296 14.65 -7.94 -21.13
C THR A 296 13.39 -8.60 -21.68
N ILE A 297 12.70 -7.84 -22.52
CA ILE A 297 11.64 -8.35 -23.39
C ILE A 297 12.11 -8.21 -24.84
N ARG A 298 11.95 -9.24 -25.66
CA ARG A 298 12.31 -9.21 -27.08
C ARG A 298 11.10 -9.41 -27.97
N LEU A 299 11.02 -8.62 -29.04
CA LEU A 299 10.00 -8.72 -30.08
C LEU A 299 10.61 -9.31 -31.34
N TRP A 300 10.05 -10.40 -31.84
CA TRP A 300 10.55 -11.14 -33.00
C TRP A 300 9.59 -11.05 -34.16
N ASN A 301 10.12 -10.88 -35.37
CA ASN A 301 9.35 -10.96 -36.60
C ASN A 301 9.24 -12.42 -37.04
N LEU A 302 8.02 -12.94 -37.16
CA LEU A 302 7.79 -14.35 -37.49
C LEU A 302 7.87 -14.66 -38.98
N GLU A 303 7.93 -13.66 -39.86
CA GLU A 303 8.14 -13.86 -41.30
C GLU A 303 9.61 -14.23 -41.62
N ASN A 304 10.56 -13.68 -40.86
CA ASN A 304 11.99 -13.85 -41.13
C ASN A 304 12.84 -14.26 -39.92
N GLY A 305 12.23 -14.38 -38.74
CA GLY A 305 12.88 -14.78 -37.48
C GLY A 305 13.80 -13.74 -36.86
N LYS A 306 13.86 -12.51 -37.39
CA LYS A 306 14.77 -11.48 -36.88
C LYS A 306 14.18 -10.76 -35.68
N LEU A 307 15.06 -10.40 -34.76
CA LEU A 307 14.75 -9.47 -33.68
C LEU A 307 14.33 -8.12 -34.26
N ILE A 308 13.13 -7.67 -33.88
CA ILE A 308 12.61 -6.33 -34.20
C ILE A 308 13.18 -5.34 -33.18
N LYS A 309 13.06 -5.66 -31.89
CA LYS A 309 13.45 -4.77 -30.80
C LYS A 309 13.66 -5.54 -29.49
N THR A 310 14.58 -5.04 -28.67
CA THR A 310 14.70 -5.37 -27.25
C THR A 310 14.12 -4.20 -26.44
N LEU A 311 13.18 -4.49 -25.55
CA LEU A 311 12.63 -3.55 -24.58
C LEU A 311 13.43 -3.73 -23.28
N GLU A 312 14.17 -2.69 -22.94
CA GLU A 312 15.01 -2.60 -21.75
C GLU A 312 14.37 -1.60 -20.79
N GLY A 313 14.38 -1.90 -19.48
CA GLY A 313 13.82 -0.99 -18.46
C GLY A 313 13.40 -1.68 -17.17
N HIS A 314 13.20 -3.01 -17.19
CA HIS A 314 13.13 -3.79 -15.96
C HIS A 314 14.53 -3.96 -15.36
N TYR A 315 14.61 -3.92 -14.03
CA TYR A 315 15.88 -4.05 -13.29
C TYR A 315 16.10 -5.43 -12.68
N GLY A 316 15.13 -6.32 -12.83
CA GLY A 316 15.26 -7.73 -12.52
C GLY A 316 14.44 -8.58 -13.50
N SER A 317 14.30 -9.87 -13.17
CA SER A 317 13.72 -10.90 -14.00
C SER A 317 12.32 -10.52 -14.47
N VAL A 318 12.04 -10.68 -15.77
CA VAL A 318 10.70 -10.46 -16.32
C VAL A 318 10.00 -11.81 -16.42
N PHE A 319 9.02 -12.03 -15.54
CA PHE A 319 8.32 -13.31 -15.44
C PHE A 319 7.20 -13.47 -16.46
N ALA A 320 6.48 -12.39 -16.79
CA ALA A 320 5.33 -12.45 -17.68
C ALA A 320 5.32 -11.34 -18.72
N VAL A 321 4.77 -11.66 -19.89
CA VAL A 321 4.49 -10.69 -20.97
C VAL A 321 3.19 -11.05 -21.69
N ARG A 322 2.35 -10.04 -21.98
CA ARG A 322 1.12 -10.22 -22.77
C ARG A 322 0.90 -9.07 -23.73
N TYR A 323 0.42 -9.36 -24.93
CA TYR A 323 -0.16 -8.35 -25.81
C TYR A 323 -1.55 -7.94 -25.32
N SER A 324 -1.87 -6.66 -25.47
CA SER A 324 -3.25 -6.21 -25.42
C SER A 324 -4.05 -6.80 -26.60
N PRO A 325 -5.37 -7.00 -26.47
CA PRO A 325 -6.19 -7.59 -27.52
C PRO A 325 -6.16 -6.84 -28.88
N ASP A 326 -5.88 -5.54 -28.85
CA ASP A 326 -5.71 -4.70 -30.05
C ASP A 326 -4.28 -4.77 -30.64
N GLY A 327 -3.34 -5.40 -29.95
CA GLY A 327 -1.94 -5.55 -30.33
C GLY A 327 -1.10 -4.28 -30.24
N THR A 328 -1.62 -3.18 -29.69
CA THR A 328 -0.92 -1.89 -29.66
C THR A 328 -0.06 -1.71 -28.40
N THR A 329 -0.32 -2.49 -27.37
CA THR A 329 0.33 -2.42 -26.06
C THR A 329 0.85 -3.79 -25.65
N LEU A 330 1.97 -3.80 -24.96
CA LEU A 330 2.51 -4.99 -24.31
C LEU A 330 2.54 -4.71 -22.81
N ALA A 331 2.07 -5.63 -21.97
CA ALA A 331 2.26 -5.56 -20.53
C ALA A 331 3.34 -6.55 -20.10
N SER A 332 4.15 -6.18 -19.11
CA SER A 332 5.15 -7.07 -18.50
C SER A 332 5.13 -6.99 -16.99
N ALA A 333 5.47 -8.09 -16.32
CA ALA A 333 5.57 -8.20 -14.87
C ALA A 333 6.94 -8.78 -14.47
N SER A 334 7.49 -8.32 -13.34
CA SER A 334 8.87 -8.58 -12.94
C SER A 334 9.06 -8.70 -11.42
N ASP A 335 10.15 -9.37 -11.02
CA ASP A 335 10.69 -9.38 -9.63
C ASP A 335 11.15 -7.99 -9.16
N ASP A 336 11.31 -7.02 -10.07
CA ASP A 336 11.54 -5.62 -9.71
C ASP A 336 10.29 -4.94 -9.14
N ARG A 337 9.21 -5.72 -8.96
CA ARG A 337 7.92 -5.33 -8.39
C ARG A 337 7.20 -4.29 -9.22
N THR A 338 7.46 -4.31 -10.52
CA THR A 338 6.83 -3.40 -11.47
C THR A 338 6.04 -4.12 -12.55
N ILE A 339 4.89 -3.54 -12.91
CA ILE A 339 4.23 -3.83 -14.17
C ILE A 339 4.53 -2.69 -15.14
N LYS A 340 5.03 -3.00 -16.34
CA LYS A 340 5.27 -1.99 -17.38
C LYS A 340 4.34 -2.20 -18.56
N LEU A 341 3.83 -1.11 -19.11
CA LEU A 341 3.11 -1.09 -20.38
C LEU A 341 4.00 -0.46 -21.44
N TRP A 342 4.14 -1.14 -22.57
CA TRP A 342 4.99 -0.74 -23.68
C TRP A 342 4.17 -0.47 -24.92
N ASN A 343 4.57 0.51 -25.70
CA ASN A 343 4.06 0.71 -27.04
C ASN A 343 4.75 -0.28 -27.98
N VAL A 344 3.98 -1.14 -28.63
CA VAL A 344 4.51 -2.17 -29.52
C VAL A 344 5.17 -1.55 -30.77
N ALA A 345 4.65 -0.42 -31.25
CA ALA A 345 5.09 0.17 -32.52
C ALA A 345 6.50 0.77 -32.44
N ASP A 346 6.83 1.43 -31.33
CA ASP A 346 8.11 2.11 -31.14
C ASP A 346 8.94 1.56 -29.97
N GLY A 347 8.39 0.66 -29.16
CA GLY A 347 9.03 0.07 -27.99
C GLY A 347 9.20 1.01 -26.81
N SER A 348 8.56 2.18 -26.80
CA SER A 348 8.64 3.09 -25.66
C SER A 348 7.80 2.57 -24.51
N GLU A 349 8.29 2.72 -23.28
CA GLU A 349 7.48 2.57 -22.08
C GLU A 349 6.35 3.62 -22.09
N LYS A 350 5.10 3.17 -22.11
CA LYS A 350 3.90 4.02 -21.96
C LYS A 350 3.66 4.36 -20.50
N PHE A 351 3.83 3.37 -19.63
CA PHE A 351 3.41 3.46 -18.23
C PHE A 351 4.14 2.43 -17.36
N THR A 352 4.43 2.77 -16.11
CA THR A 352 4.94 1.83 -15.12
C THR A 352 4.14 1.90 -13.82
N LEU A 353 3.62 0.75 -13.41
CA LEU A 353 3.04 0.50 -12.09
C LEU A 353 4.13 -0.10 -11.19
N ARG A 354 4.83 0.73 -10.40
CA ARG A 354 5.94 0.28 -9.53
C ARG A 354 5.75 0.64 -8.08
N LYS A 355 6.34 -0.19 -7.20
CA LYS A 355 6.58 0.14 -5.79
C LYS A 355 7.59 1.27 -5.64
N ASP A 356 8.67 1.25 -6.41
CA ASP A 356 9.83 2.10 -6.14
C ASP A 356 10.20 3.01 -7.31
N GLU A 357 10.39 4.29 -6.96
CA GLU A 357 10.55 5.50 -7.76
C GLU A 357 9.27 5.98 -8.51
N PRO A 358 9.01 7.28 -8.50
CA PRO A 358 8.37 7.99 -9.61
C PRO A 358 9.47 8.77 -10.31
N THR A 359 9.64 8.61 -11.62
CA THR A 359 10.21 9.70 -12.41
C THR A 359 9.14 10.79 -12.39
N GLY A 360 9.22 11.66 -11.38
CA GLY A 360 8.31 12.76 -11.08
C GLY A 360 7.24 12.39 -10.05
N GLY A 361 7.37 12.87 -8.80
CA GLY A 361 6.26 12.75 -7.85
C GLY A 361 6.52 13.13 -6.40
N ILE A 362 7.20 12.28 -5.64
CA ILE A 362 7.42 12.45 -4.21
C ILE A 362 8.67 11.68 -3.79
N ALA A 363 9.68 12.36 -3.27
CA ALA A 363 10.72 11.73 -2.44
C ALA A 363 10.21 11.52 -1.01
N GLU A 364 11.09 11.05 -0.11
CA GLU A 364 10.77 10.82 1.31
C GLU A 364 10.04 12.04 1.90
N VAL A 365 8.83 11.82 2.44
CA VAL A 365 8.00 12.93 2.92
C VAL A 365 8.44 13.32 4.32
N ARG A 366 9.09 14.48 4.45
CA ARG A 366 9.64 14.95 5.73
C ARG A 366 8.70 15.80 6.54
N SER A 367 7.79 16.52 5.89
CA SER A 367 6.90 17.47 6.57
C SER A 367 5.57 17.63 5.85
N LEU A 368 4.50 17.66 6.62
CA LEU A 368 3.14 17.90 6.17
C LEU A 368 2.55 19.14 6.84
N ALA A 369 1.74 19.90 6.10
CA ALA A 369 0.97 21.01 6.65
C ALA A 369 -0.41 21.10 5.97
N PHE A 370 -1.50 20.93 6.72
CA PHE A 370 -2.83 21.29 6.27
C PHE A 370 -2.97 22.81 6.13
N SER A 371 -3.60 23.23 5.05
CA SER A 371 -4.14 24.59 4.93
C SER A 371 -5.20 24.86 6.01
N PRO A 372 -5.38 26.11 6.45
CA PRO A 372 -6.33 26.43 7.53
C PRO A 372 -7.79 26.08 7.24
N ASP A 373 -8.17 26.01 5.96
CA ASP A 373 -9.51 25.59 5.53
C ASP A 373 -9.67 24.07 5.39
N GLY A 374 -8.58 23.31 5.55
CA GLY A 374 -8.53 21.86 5.48
C GLY A 374 -8.66 21.27 4.07
N GLN A 375 -8.68 22.10 3.02
CA GLN A 375 -8.92 21.62 1.65
C GLN A 375 -7.64 21.17 0.97
N ILE A 376 -6.51 21.80 1.29
CA ILE A 376 -5.19 21.52 0.72
C ILE A 376 -4.26 20.97 1.79
N LEU A 377 -3.48 19.97 1.44
CA LEU A 377 -2.33 19.50 2.20
C LEU A 377 -1.04 19.85 1.44
N ALA A 378 -0.14 20.59 2.07
CA ALA A 378 1.20 20.77 1.54
C ALA A 378 2.11 19.65 2.07
N SER A 379 2.96 19.11 1.20
CA SER A 379 4.02 18.17 1.58
C SER A 379 5.35 18.64 1.06
N GLY A 380 6.39 18.54 1.88
CA GLY A 380 7.77 18.73 1.44
C GLY A 380 8.62 17.49 1.72
N GLY A 381 9.51 17.16 0.78
CA GLY A 381 10.33 15.96 0.82
C GLY A 381 11.73 16.13 0.22
N ASP A 382 12.46 15.03 0.16
CA ASP A 382 13.88 15.02 -0.23
C ASP A 382 14.14 15.26 -1.73
N ASP A 383 13.08 15.45 -2.52
CA ASP A 383 13.09 15.83 -3.94
C ASP A 383 13.23 17.35 -4.11
N TYR A 384 13.38 18.08 -3.00
CA TYR A 384 13.51 19.52 -2.96
C TYR A 384 12.24 20.26 -3.38
N THR A 385 11.09 19.59 -3.35
CA THR A 385 9.86 20.15 -3.85
C THR A 385 8.83 20.32 -2.74
N VAL A 386 7.90 21.24 -2.98
CA VAL A 386 6.66 21.32 -2.21
C VAL A 386 5.50 21.04 -3.14
N ASN A 387 4.77 19.98 -2.81
CA ASN A 387 3.58 19.53 -3.54
C ASN A 387 2.32 19.93 -2.77
N PHE A 388 1.25 20.23 -3.50
CA PHE A 388 -0.05 20.63 -2.95
C PHE A 388 -1.14 19.65 -3.35
N TRP A 389 -1.73 18.99 -2.36
CA TRP A 389 -2.72 17.93 -2.56
C TRP A 389 -4.10 18.44 -2.18
N ASN A 390 -5.05 18.34 -3.09
CA ASN A 390 -6.46 18.52 -2.75
C ASN A 390 -6.95 17.31 -1.96
N ILE A 391 -7.46 17.54 -0.76
CA ILE A 391 -7.87 16.47 0.16
C ILE A 391 -9.15 15.75 -0.30
N LYS A 392 -10.01 16.41 -1.08
CA LYS A 392 -11.25 15.81 -1.59
C LYS A 392 -11.03 14.97 -2.84
N THR A 393 -10.11 15.38 -3.72
CA THR A 393 -9.85 14.69 -4.99
C THR A 393 -8.59 13.82 -4.95
N ALA A 394 -7.75 13.94 -3.93
CA ALA A 394 -6.45 13.30 -3.81
C ALA A 394 -5.53 13.56 -5.03
N GLN A 395 -5.70 14.71 -5.69
CA GLN A 395 -4.92 15.13 -6.84
C GLN A 395 -4.05 16.34 -6.50
N GLU A 396 -2.94 16.49 -7.22
CA GLU A 396 -2.13 17.69 -7.18
C GLU A 396 -2.93 18.87 -7.76
N GLU A 397 -3.09 19.95 -6.99
CA GLU A 397 -3.97 21.06 -7.38
C GLU A 397 -3.20 22.26 -7.98
N LYS A 398 -1.90 22.37 -7.69
CA LYS A 398 -1.07 23.54 -8.07
C LYS A 398 0.29 23.10 -8.60
N PRO A 399 0.97 23.92 -9.43
CA PRO A 399 2.32 23.65 -9.86
C PRO A 399 3.25 23.44 -8.67
N GLN A 400 4.01 22.35 -8.71
CA GLN A 400 5.09 22.06 -7.80
C GLN A 400 6.00 23.27 -7.60
N LEU A 401 6.24 23.66 -6.34
CA LEU A 401 7.23 24.68 -6.04
C LEU A 401 8.60 24.01 -5.97
N GLN A 402 9.43 24.26 -6.97
CA GLN A 402 10.84 23.89 -6.99
C GLN A 402 11.68 25.13 -6.66
N PRO A 403 12.18 25.26 -5.44
CA PRO A 403 13.00 26.40 -5.10
C PRO A 403 14.39 26.18 -5.71
N GLU A 404 14.89 27.07 -6.58
CA GLU A 404 16.25 26.89 -7.14
C GLU A 404 17.32 26.81 -6.02
N GLY A 405 18.27 25.88 -6.15
CA GLY A 405 19.47 25.75 -5.32
C GLY A 405 19.33 24.99 -3.99
N LEU A 406 18.40 24.03 -3.88
CA LEU A 406 18.18 23.24 -2.66
C LEU A 406 19.06 21.99 -2.57
N ILE A 407 19.36 21.58 -1.34
CA ILE A 407 20.15 20.39 -1.01
C ILE A 407 19.36 19.39 -0.14
N GLU A 408 18.45 19.84 0.74
CA GLU A 408 17.43 19.02 1.45
C GLU A 408 16.25 19.90 1.95
N PHE A 409 15.02 19.37 1.97
CA PHE A 409 13.84 20.05 2.55
C PHE A 409 13.68 19.69 4.03
N SER A 410 13.34 20.65 4.89
CA SER A 410 13.29 20.41 6.35
C SER A 410 11.92 20.62 6.98
N SER A 411 11.16 21.63 6.56
CA SER A 411 9.86 21.96 7.19
C SER A 411 9.01 22.88 6.31
N VAL A 412 7.69 22.68 6.35
CA VAL A 412 6.67 23.52 5.71
C VAL A 412 5.66 24.03 6.74
N ALA A 413 5.22 25.28 6.62
CA ALA A 413 4.17 25.83 7.47
C ALA A 413 3.29 26.84 6.72
N TYR A 414 1.97 26.72 6.87
CA TYR A 414 1.02 27.72 6.40
C TYR A 414 0.93 28.90 7.37
N SER A 415 0.73 30.10 6.84
CA SER A 415 0.25 31.21 7.66
C SER A 415 -1.19 30.96 8.13
N PRO A 416 -1.61 31.51 9.28
CA PRO A 416 -2.95 31.25 9.83
C PRO A 416 -4.12 31.69 8.92
N ASP A 417 -3.88 32.67 8.05
CA ASP A 417 -4.84 33.16 7.05
C ASP A 417 -4.83 32.33 5.75
N GLY A 418 -3.92 31.36 5.62
CA GLY A 418 -3.78 30.47 4.46
C GLY A 418 -3.23 31.16 3.20
N THR A 419 -2.81 32.42 3.30
CA THR A 419 -2.38 33.20 2.13
C THR A 419 -0.90 33.02 1.81
N ARG A 420 -0.10 32.58 2.79
CA ARG A 420 1.34 32.38 2.65
C ARG A 420 1.75 30.97 3.07
N LEU A 421 2.83 30.51 2.46
CA LEU A 421 3.55 29.30 2.87
C LEU A 421 4.99 29.68 3.20
N ALA A 422 5.52 29.22 4.32
CA ALA A 422 6.95 29.27 4.59
C ALA A 422 7.55 27.88 4.37
N THR A 423 8.70 27.85 3.71
CA THR A 423 9.45 26.62 3.45
C THR A 423 10.90 26.82 3.85
N VAL A 424 11.49 25.79 4.46
CA VAL A 424 12.89 25.80 4.87
C VAL A 424 13.66 24.69 4.17
N SER A 425 14.86 25.05 3.71
CA SER A 425 15.86 24.11 3.23
C SER A 425 17.17 24.27 3.99
N THR A 426 17.98 23.21 4.00
CA THR A 426 19.32 23.16 4.60
C THR A 426 20.32 24.14 3.99
N ASN A 427 19.98 24.84 2.89
CA ASN A 427 20.82 25.84 2.25
C ASN A 427 20.83 27.23 2.94
N GLN A 428 20.49 27.28 4.23
CA GLN A 428 20.48 28.51 5.05
C GLN A 428 19.46 29.56 4.59
N THR A 429 18.44 29.17 3.82
CA THR A 429 17.39 30.08 3.35
C THR A 429 16.01 29.70 3.83
N ILE A 430 15.21 30.72 4.17
CA ILE A 430 13.76 30.61 4.34
C ILE A 430 13.12 31.31 3.16
N LYS A 431 12.22 30.60 2.49
CA LYS A 431 11.43 31.12 1.37
C LYS A 431 9.99 31.27 1.81
N ILE A 432 9.42 32.47 1.62
CA ILE A 432 8.01 32.76 1.89
C ILE A 432 7.31 32.93 0.54
N TRP A 433 6.30 32.09 0.31
CA TRP A 433 5.50 32.03 -0.91
C TRP A 433 4.18 32.74 -0.69
N ASP A 434 3.75 33.50 -1.68
CA ASP A 434 2.41 34.09 -1.73
C ASP A 434 1.51 33.17 -2.55
N LEU A 435 0.59 32.46 -1.90
CA LEU A 435 -0.22 31.44 -2.55
C LEU A 435 -1.37 32.01 -3.38
N GLN A 436 -1.54 33.33 -3.38
CA GLN A 436 -2.50 34.06 -4.20
C GLN A 436 -1.88 34.70 -5.44
N ALA A 437 -0.54 34.76 -5.52
CA ALA A 437 0.16 35.27 -6.68
C ALA A 437 0.15 34.25 -7.83
N GLU A 438 0.11 34.72 -9.07
CA GLU A 438 0.26 33.88 -10.26
C GLU A 438 1.72 33.47 -10.51
N GLU A 439 2.67 34.11 -9.81
CA GLU A 439 4.11 33.86 -9.92
C GLU A 439 4.56 32.70 -9.03
N THR A 440 5.41 31.84 -9.56
CA THR A 440 6.00 30.68 -8.85
C THR A 440 7.32 31.03 -8.16
N GLU A 441 7.57 32.31 -7.88
CA GLU A 441 8.78 32.78 -7.19
C GLU A 441 8.47 33.14 -5.73
N PRO A 442 9.41 32.90 -4.79
CA PRO A 442 9.21 33.29 -3.41
C PRO A 442 9.21 34.81 -3.29
N LYS A 443 8.21 35.35 -2.59
CA LYS A 443 8.05 36.79 -2.34
C LYS A 443 9.16 37.34 -1.44
N GLU A 444 9.69 36.51 -0.56
CA GLU A 444 10.77 36.87 0.35
C GLU A 444 11.73 35.69 0.51
N ILE A 445 13.04 35.97 0.41
CA ILE A 445 14.12 35.03 0.67
C ILE A 445 14.96 35.59 1.81
N ILE A 446 14.99 34.89 2.93
CA ILE A 446 15.76 35.28 4.10
C ILE A 446 16.99 34.35 4.18
N THR A 447 18.20 34.91 4.11
CA THR A 447 19.48 34.17 4.11
C THR A 447 20.16 34.24 5.47
N HIS A 448 20.87 33.17 5.86
CA HIS A 448 21.37 32.98 7.22
C HIS A 448 22.78 32.39 7.28
N GLU A 449 23.41 32.44 8.46
CA GLU A 449 24.77 31.91 8.68
C GLU A 449 24.79 30.42 9.10
N ALA A 450 23.63 29.87 9.50
CA ALA A 450 23.51 28.50 10.01
C ALA A 450 22.25 27.82 9.47
N ASP A 451 22.34 26.50 9.30
CA ASP A 451 21.27 25.69 8.73
C ASP A 451 20.02 25.74 9.61
N VAL A 452 18.90 26.09 8.99
CA VAL A 452 17.60 26.19 9.65
C VAL A 452 16.92 24.82 9.58
N THR A 453 16.42 24.35 10.71
CA THR A 453 15.89 22.98 10.85
C THR A 453 14.37 22.96 10.92
N THR A 454 13.75 24.01 11.44
CA THR A 454 12.31 24.07 11.70
C THR A 454 11.81 25.52 11.73
N ILE A 455 10.53 25.70 11.42
CA ILE A 455 9.82 26.98 11.41
C ILE A 455 8.42 26.83 12.00
N ALA A 456 7.90 27.91 12.56
CA ALA A 456 6.52 27.97 13.01
C ALA A 456 5.94 29.39 12.85
N PHE A 457 4.73 29.51 12.33
CA PHE A 457 3.96 30.76 12.41
C PHE A 457 3.21 30.82 13.74
N SER A 458 3.09 32.01 14.31
CA SER A 458 2.17 32.22 15.43
C SER A 458 0.71 32.17 14.95
N PRO A 459 -0.23 31.63 15.75
CA PRO A 459 -1.65 31.61 15.41
C PRO A 459 -2.27 32.98 15.10
N ASP A 460 -1.74 34.07 15.69
CA ASP A 460 -2.17 35.43 15.39
C ASP A 460 -1.58 36.02 14.09
N GLY A 461 -0.68 35.28 13.42
CA GLY A 461 -0.04 35.66 12.15
C GLY A 461 0.99 36.79 12.26
N HIS A 462 1.30 37.23 13.48
CA HIS A 462 2.25 38.33 13.71
C HIS A 462 3.70 37.89 13.71
N TRP A 463 3.97 36.64 14.09
CA TRP A 463 5.31 36.15 14.34
C TRP A 463 5.63 34.94 13.48
N LEU A 464 6.89 34.85 13.06
CA LEU A 464 7.50 33.64 12.50
C LEU A 464 8.71 33.29 13.34
N ALA A 465 8.74 32.09 13.92
CA ALA A 465 9.90 31.57 14.64
C ALA A 465 10.69 30.61 13.76
N ARG A 466 12.01 30.57 13.99
CA ARG A 466 12.90 29.55 13.41
C ARG A 466 13.85 28.96 14.45
N GLY A 467 14.24 27.72 14.22
CA GLY A 467 15.28 27.01 14.95
C GLY A 467 16.42 26.61 14.01
N ASN A 468 17.64 26.55 14.53
CA ASN A 468 18.81 26.10 13.76
C ASN A 468 19.49 24.87 14.39
N ASN A 469 20.41 24.27 13.64
CA ASN A 469 21.21 23.11 14.07
C ASN A 469 22.15 23.36 15.26
N ASN A 470 22.35 24.62 15.66
CA ASN A 470 23.24 25.02 16.76
C ASN A 470 22.47 25.42 18.04
N GLY A 471 21.14 25.27 18.08
CA GLY A 471 20.32 25.57 19.26
C GLY A 471 19.83 27.02 19.35
N GLY A 472 20.15 27.85 18.35
CA GLY A 472 19.69 29.22 18.26
C GLY A 472 18.25 29.32 17.75
N ILE A 473 17.46 30.16 18.40
CA ILE A 473 16.08 30.49 18.00
C ILE A 473 16.00 31.99 17.68
N LYS A 474 15.32 32.33 16.58
CA LYS A 474 14.96 33.73 16.26
C LYS A 474 13.47 33.84 15.97
N ILE A 475 12.91 35.01 16.25
CA ILE A 475 11.50 35.35 15.98
C ILE A 475 11.47 36.62 15.12
N TRP A 476 10.65 36.63 14.07
CA TRP A 476 10.42 37.77 13.18
C TRP A 476 9.06 38.40 13.44
N ASP A 477 8.97 39.73 13.45
CA ASP A 477 7.69 40.44 13.34
C ASP A 477 7.36 40.64 11.85
N LEU A 478 6.33 39.94 11.38
CA LEU A 478 5.91 39.96 9.99
C LEU A 478 5.20 41.26 9.58
N ARG A 479 4.84 42.12 10.54
CA ARG A 479 4.24 43.45 10.27
C ARG A 479 5.29 44.50 9.99
N GLU A 480 6.44 44.41 10.65
CA GLU A 480 7.53 45.39 10.52
C GLU A 480 8.57 44.99 9.47
N GLY A 481 8.55 43.74 8.99
CA GLY A 481 9.52 43.22 8.03
C GLY A 481 10.94 43.19 8.60
N LYS A 482 11.07 42.98 9.91
CA LYS A 482 12.36 43.01 10.62
C LYS A 482 12.50 41.80 11.54
N GLU A 483 13.73 41.29 11.62
CA GLU A 483 14.16 40.36 12.67
C GLU A 483 13.96 41.01 14.04
N SER A 484 13.43 40.25 15.01
CA SER A 484 13.65 40.62 16.41
C SER A 484 15.15 40.67 16.66
N GLU A 485 15.63 41.78 17.22
CA GLU A 485 17.04 41.95 17.59
C GLU A 485 17.48 41.01 18.73
N ILE A 486 16.56 40.26 19.34
CA ILE A 486 16.82 39.42 20.50
C ILE A 486 16.89 37.95 20.07
N PRO A 487 18.10 37.38 19.83
CA PRO A 487 18.25 35.94 19.71
C PRO A 487 17.87 35.26 21.02
N ILE A 488 17.04 34.22 20.92
CA ILE A 488 16.71 33.35 22.04
C ILE A 488 17.78 32.26 22.07
N GLU A 489 18.72 32.41 23.01
CA GLU A 489 19.81 31.46 23.23
C GLU A 489 19.58 30.71 24.54
N GLY A 490 19.69 29.38 24.50
CA GLY A 490 19.67 28.57 25.72
C GLY A 490 19.55 27.07 25.53
N HIS A 491 19.36 26.57 24.31
CA HIS A 491 19.66 25.18 23.98
C HIS A 491 21.14 25.01 23.64
N SER A 492 21.72 23.87 24.02
CA SER A 492 23.14 23.56 23.79
C SER A 492 23.38 22.77 22.50
N LEU A 493 22.33 22.20 21.92
CA LEU A 493 22.33 21.44 20.67
C LEU A 493 21.17 21.90 19.77
N GLY A 494 21.12 21.38 18.55
CA GLY A 494 20.19 21.79 17.50
C GLY A 494 18.70 21.65 17.86
N ILE A 495 17.92 22.64 17.42
CA ILE A 495 16.46 22.65 17.56
C ILE A 495 15.85 21.68 16.55
N ARG A 496 14.91 20.84 16.98
CA ARG A 496 14.22 19.86 16.14
C ARG A 496 12.78 20.26 15.82
N SER A 497 12.09 20.88 16.75
CA SER A 497 10.70 21.33 16.57
C SER A 497 10.40 22.61 17.35
N LEU A 498 9.50 23.41 16.79
CA LEU A 498 9.02 24.67 17.35
C LEU A 498 7.49 24.74 17.20
N GLU A 499 6.80 25.17 18.23
CA GLU A 499 5.36 25.46 18.14
C GLU A 499 4.99 26.65 19.04
N PHE A 500 4.16 27.56 18.53
CA PHE A 500 3.58 28.63 19.34
C PHE A 500 2.38 28.12 20.13
N SER A 501 2.19 28.63 21.34
CA SER A 501 0.95 28.38 22.07
C SER A 501 -0.26 28.94 21.30
N PRO A 502 -1.47 28.37 21.47
CA PRO A 502 -2.68 28.84 20.79
C PRO A 502 -2.98 30.33 20.99
N ASP A 503 -2.53 30.91 22.11
CA ASP A 503 -2.68 32.33 22.43
C ASP A 503 -1.50 33.21 21.96
N SER A 504 -0.54 32.63 21.22
CA SER A 504 0.67 33.26 20.67
C SER A 504 1.62 33.90 21.70
N LYS A 505 1.47 33.60 23.00
CA LYS A 505 2.30 34.20 24.07
C LYS A 505 3.55 33.40 24.41
N LEU A 506 3.52 32.08 24.19
CA LEU A 506 4.63 31.17 24.44
C LEU A 506 5.10 30.54 23.13
N LEU A 507 6.38 30.21 23.08
CA LEU A 507 6.99 29.38 22.06
C LEU A 507 7.59 28.16 22.76
N ALA A 508 7.19 26.96 22.35
CA ALA A 508 7.84 25.72 22.77
C ALA A 508 8.95 25.36 21.79
N SER A 509 10.06 24.85 22.32
CA SER A 509 11.16 24.29 21.53
C SER A 509 11.58 22.93 22.05
N GLY A 510 11.64 21.94 21.15
CA GLY A 510 12.27 20.65 21.39
C GLY A 510 13.65 20.61 20.75
N SER A 511 14.64 20.07 21.45
CA SER A 511 16.04 20.09 21.03
C SER A 511 16.72 18.73 21.17
N ALA A 512 17.81 18.57 20.41
CA ALA A 512 18.73 17.45 20.51
C ALA A 512 19.45 17.36 21.86
N ASP A 513 19.36 18.40 22.71
CA ASP A 513 19.86 18.36 24.10
C ASP A 513 18.94 17.64 25.09
N ALA A 514 17.90 16.96 24.59
CA ALA A 514 16.88 16.22 25.34
C ALA A 514 15.95 17.10 26.20
N ILE A 515 15.94 18.41 25.98
CA ILE A 515 15.14 19.36 26.77
C ILE A 515 14.03 19.97 25.92
N VAL A 516 12.86 20.17 26.54
CA VAL A 516 11.83 21.08 26.04
C VAL A 516 11.90 22.40 26.80
N LYS A 517 11.96 23.53 26.09
CA LYS A 517 11.92 24.87 26.70
C LYS A 517 10.69 25.64 26.24
N LEU A 518 10.13 26.41 27.16
CA LEU A 518 9.05 27.36 26.89
C LEU A 518 9.60 28.78 27.03
N TRP A 519 9.43 29.57 25.99
CA TRP A 519 9.92 30.95 25.89
C TRP A 519 8.74 31.91 25.84
N LYS A 520 8.87 33.08 26.45
CA LYS A 520 7.90 34.15 26.26
C LYS A 520 8.18 34.86 24.95
N VAL A 521 7.18 34.94 24.08
CA VAL A 521 7.32 35.59 22.76
C VAL A 521 7.59 37.09 22.89
N SER A 522 7.08 37.73 23.94
CA SER A 522 7.20 39.18 24.14
C SER A 522 8.62 39.70 24.37
N ASP A 523 9.49 38.89 24.99
CA ASP A 523 10.83 39.32 25.41
C ASP A 523 11.92 38.26 25.22
N GLY A 524 11.57 37.08 24.70
CA GLY A 524 12.50 35.96 24.51
C GLY A 524 12.96 35.28 25.80
N SER A 525 12.42 35.65 26.96
CA SER A 525 12.85 35.08 28.24
C SER A 525 12.38 33.65 28.43
N LEU A 526 13.22 32.80 29.04
CA LEU A 526 12.85 31.44 29.41
C LEU A 526 11.74 31.47 30.47
N ASN A 527 10.59 30.92 30.12
CA ASN A 527 9.46 30.72 31.04
C ASN A 527 9.64 29.45 31.87
N ARG A 528 10.00 28.34 31.21
CA ARG A 528 10.07 27.01 31.83
C ARG A 528 11.03 26.10 31.08
N SER A 529 11.73 25.23 31.81
CA SER A 529 12.54 24.13 31.27
C SER A 529 11.90 22.80 31.71
N LEU A 530 11.77 21.85 30.78
CA LEU A 530 11.12 20.56 30.96
C LEU A 530 12.13 19.46 30.58
N GLU A 531 12.70 18.79 31.60
CA GLU A 531 13.96 18.04 31.52
C GLU A 531 13.79 16.57 31.95
N GLU A 532 12.79 15.88 31.40
CA GLU A 532 12.47 14.47 31.74
C GLU A 532 12.70 13.50 30.57
N HIS A 533 13.03 13.99 29.37
CA HIS A 533 13.45 13.14 28.26
C HIS A 533 14.93 12.75 28.42
N PHE A 534 15.28 11.55 27.97
CA PHE A 534 16.65 11.02 28.10
C PHE A 534 17.44 11.08 26.79
N ASP A 535 16.79 11.45 25.69
CA ASP A 535 17.38 11.60 24.37
C ASP A 535 16.68 12.74 23.60
N SER A 536 17.20 13.09 22.43
CA SER A 536 16.74 14.17 21.55
C SER A 536 15.22 14.25 21.47
N VAL A 537 14.66 15.42 21.78
CA VAL A 537 13.24 15.71 21.57
C VAL A 537 13.03 16.00 20.09
N LEU A 538 12.18 15.22 19.43
CA LEU A 538 11.98 15.24 17.99
C LEU A 538 10.82 16.15 17.58
N ASP A 539 9.74 16.18 18.38
CA ASP A 539 8.58 17.02 18.11
C ASP A 539 7.91 17.53 19.39
N VAL A 540 7.28 18.71 19.32
CA VAL A 540 6.54 19.35 20.42
C VAL A 540 5.24 19.92 19.89
N THR A 541 4.13 19.74 20.64
CA THR A 541 2.84 20.31 20.23
C THR A 541 1.96 20.70 21.41
N PHE A 542 1.23 21.81 21.30
CA PHE A 542 0.29 22.27 22.31
C PHE A 542 -1.10 21.64 22.12
N SER A 543 -1.78 21.37 23.24
CA SER A 543 -3.21 21.11 23.18
C SER A 543 -3.96 22.36 22.66
N PRO A 544 -5.11 22.20 21.98
CA PRO A 544 -5.86 23.33 21.45
C PRO A 544 -6.28 24.38 22.50
N ASP A 545 -6.37 23.97 23.77
CA ASP A 545 -6.68 24.87 24.89
C ASP A 545 -5.43 25.47 25.58
N GLY A 546 -4.23 25.13 25.12
CA GLY A 546 -2.94 25.62 25.59
C GLY A 546 -2.54 25.16 26.99
N LYS A 547 -3.28 24.22 27.60
CA LYS A 547 -3.02 23.76 28.99
C LYS A 547 -2.05 22.60 29.09
N THR A 548 -1.91 21.84 28.02
CA THR A 548 -1.04 20.67 27.94
C THR A 548 -0.07 20.86 26.78
N LEU A 549 1.17 20.46 26.98
CA LEU A 549 2.15 20.29 25.91
C LEU A 549 2.43 18.79 25.77
N ALA A 550 2.53 18.29 24.54
CA ALA A 550 3.05 16.96 24.25
C ALA A 550 4.46 17.09 23.67
N SER A 551 5.35 16.17 23.99
CA SER A 551 6.67 16.04 23.34
C SER A 551 6.98 14.60 23.02
N SER A 552 7.62 14.36 21.88
CA SER A 552 8.09 13.06 21.43
C SER A 552 9.61 13.04 21.34
N SER A 553 10.24 11.87 21.51
CA SER A 553 11.69 11.78 21.61
C SER A 553 12.25 10.50 20.98
N PHE A 554 13.55 10.56 20.72
CA PHE A 554 14.38 9.42 20.35
C PHE A 554 14.46 8.37 21.48
N ASP A 555 14.10 8.74 22.72
CA ASP A 555 14.00 7.84 23.88
C ASP A 555 12.78 6.90 23.86
N LEU A 556 12.07 6.83 22.72
CA LEU A 556 10.89 5.99 22.46
C LEU A 556 9.61 6.46 23.17
N THR A 557 9.65 7.57 23.92
CA THR A 557 8.51 8.02 24.72
C THR A 557 7.82 9.26 24.16
N ILE A 558 6.55 9.38 24.53
CA ILE A 558 5.78 10.63 24.39
C ILE A 558 5.44 11.11 25.80
N LYS A 559 5.71 12.38 26.11
CA LYS A 559 5.43 12.98 27.42
C LYS A 559 4.38 14.07 27.30
N LEU A 560 3.40 14.04 28.20
CA LEU A 560 2.34 15.03 28.33
C LEU A 560 2.57 15.89 29.57
N TRP A 561 2.87 17.16 29.34
CA TRP A 561 3.22 18.15 30.34
C TRP A 561 2.02 19.01 30.67
N ASN A 562 1.61 19.02 31.93
CA ASN A 562 0.63 19.98 32.40
C ASN A 562 1.30 21.35 32.58
N LEU A 563 0.81 22.37 31.89
CA LEU A 563 1.37 23.73 31.95
C LEU A 563 0.74 24.58 33.05
N GLN A 564 -0.33 24.13 33.67
CA GLN A 564 -1.02 24.84 34.75
C GLN A 564 -0.44 24.54 36.14
N ASN A 565 0.35 23.48 36.28
CA ASN A 565 0.98 23.09 37.53
C ASN A 565 2.36 22.45 37.27
N ASN A 566 3.14 22.20 38.33
CA ASN A 566 4.46 21.55 38.24
C ASN A 566 4.38 20.02 38.45
N SER A 567 3.28 19.36 38.06
CA SER A 567 3.22 17.90 38.17
C SER A 567 4.21 17.24 37.20
N PRO A 568 4.75 16.05 37.54
CA PRO A 568 5.53 15.28 36.57
C PRO A 568 4.68 14.98 35.33
N PRO A 569 5.31 14.85 34.15
CA PRO A 569 4.58 14.55 32.92
C PRO A 569 3.96 13.15 32.98
N LEU A 570 2.80 13.00 32.35
CA LEU A 570 2.28 11.67 32.03
C LEU A 570 3.11 11.13 30.86
N THR A 571 3.86 10.05 31.09
CA THR A 571 4.63 9.39 30.03
C THR A 571 3.77 8.30 29.40
N LEU A 572 3.58 8.37 28.08
CA LEU A 572 2.96 7.33 27.28
C LEU A 572 4.04 6.30 26.95
N GLU A 573 4.15 5.28 27.80
CA GLU A 573 5.26 4.30 27.79
C GLU A 573 4.81 2.90 27.35
N THR A 574 5.71 2.19 26.65
CA THR A 574 5.60 0.80 26.22
C THR A 574 5.73 -0.19 27.38
N ASN A 575 4.63 -0.86 27.72
CA ASN A 575 4.73 -2.25 28.19
C ASN A 575 4.63 -3.16 26.94
N PRO A 576 5.48 -4.19 26.78
CA PRO A 576 5.29 -5.23 25.76
C PRO A 576 3.89 -5.85 25.74
N GLN A 577 3.12 -5.70 26.83
CA GLN A 577 1.72 -6.14 26.92
C GLN A 577 0.67 -5.04 26.69
N GLN A 578 1.04 -3.76 26.51
CA GLN A 578 0.10 -2.62 26.35
C GLN A 578 0.33 -1.71 25.12
N GLY A 579 1.32 -1.99 24.27
CA GLY A 579 1.26 -1.59 22.84
C GLY A 579 1.83 -0.23 22.41
N GLY A 580 2.72 0.43 23.18
CA GLY A 580 3.38 1.68 22.74
C GLY A 580 4.37 1.53 21.55
N HIS A 581 5.04 2.63 21.15
CA HIS A 581 6.04 2.62 20.07
C HIS A 581 7.35 1.95 20.49
N ASN A 582 7.93 1.11 19.64
CA ASN A 582 9.16 0.36 19.96
C ASN A 582 10.43 0.95 19.31
N GLN A 583 10.28 2.08 18.60
CA GLN A 583 11.35 2.85 17.95
C GLN A 583 11.09 4.35 18.16
N PRO A 584 12.06 5.24 17.86
CA PRO A 584 11.91 6.69 18.03
C PRO A 584 10.60 7.25 17.49
N VAL A 585 10.01 8.20 18.21
CA VAL A 585 8.74 8.84 17.81
C VAL A 585 9.06 10.18 17.16
N TYR A 586 8.82 10.30 15.85
CA TYR A 586 9.24 11.47 15.07
C TYR A 586 8.28 12.64 15.10
N SER A 587 6.98 12.37 15.18
CA SER A 587 5.97 13.41 15.03
C SER A 587 4.74 13.11 15.87
N ILE A 588 4.12 14.16 16.41
CA ILE A 588 2.91 14.09 17.21
C ILE A 588 1.94 15.21 16.86
N ALA A 589 0.65 14.95 16.94
CA ALA A 589 -0.37 15.97 16.67
C ALA A 589 -1.59 15.78 17.58
N PHE A 590 -2.07 16.87 18.19
CA PHE A 590 -3.37 16.86 18.87
C PHE A 590 -4.52 16.92 17.86
N SER A 591 -5.60 16.22 18.14
CA SER A 591 -6.86 16.48 17.42
C SER A 591 -7.39 17.88 17.75
N PRO A 592 -8.11 18.56 16.84
CA PRO A 592 -8.65 19.91 17.09
C PRO A 592 -9.56 20.01 18.33
N ASN A 593 -10.20 18.90 18.71
CA ASN A 593 -11.03 18.81 19.92
C ASN A 593 -10.24 18.52 21.21
N GLY A 594 -8.92 18.31 21.12
CA GLY A 594 -8.01 18.04 22.24
C GLY A 594 -8.17 16.69 22.93
N LYS A 595 -8.96 15.77 22.37
CA LYS A 595 -9.27 14.46 22.98
C LYS A 595 -8.35 13.33 22.51
N LEU A 596 -7.73 13.48 21.35
CA LEU A 596 -6.83 12.49 20.78
C LEU A 596 -5.45 13.10 20.59
N LEU A 597 -4.45 12.24 20.69
CA LEU A 597 -3.10 12.49 20.19
C LEU A 597 -2.78 11.42 19.14
N ALA A 598 -2.26 11.83 17.99
CA ALA A 598 -1.65 10.94 17.02
C ALA A 598 -0.13 11.00 17.16
N SER A 599 0.55 9.87 16.94
CA SER A 599 2.01 9.80 16.91
C SER A 599 2.50 8.92 15.76
N GLY A 600 3.49 9.40 15.00
CA GLY A 600 4.18 8.63 13.96
C GLY A 600 5.62 8.30 14.39
N SER A 601 6.09 7.11 14.05
CA SER A 601 7.36 6.58 14.57
C SER A 601 8.20 5.89 13.49
N TYR A 602 9.50 5.75 13.81
CA TYR A 602 10.43 4.89 13.10
C TYR A 602 10.03 3.40 13.11
N ASP A 603 9.04 2.99 13.89
CA ASP A 603 8.48 1.63 13.84
C ASP A 603 7.48 1.40 12.69
N HIS A 604 7.36 2.36 11.78
CA HIS A 604 6.48 2.35 10.60
C HIS A 604 4.98 2.46 10.94
N THR A 605 4.63 2.67 12.22
CA THR A 605 3.23 2.74 12.67
C THR A 605 2.82 4.15 13.07
N ILE A 606 1.51 4.37 13.06
CA ILE A 606 0.89 5.53 13.70
C ILE A 606 0.07 5.04 14.88
N LYS A 607 0.14 5.71 16.03
CA LYS A 607 -0.66 5.38 17.21
C LYS A 607 -1.61 6.51 17.56
N LEU A 608 -2.84 6.13 17.88
CA LEU A 608 -3.88 7.03 18.38
C LEU A 608 -4.06 6.82 19.88
N TRP A 609 -3.91 7.89 20.65
CA TRP A 609 -3.97 7.89 22.10
C TRP A 609 -5.19 8.66 22.58
N ASN A 610 -5.89 8.12 23.56
CA ASN A 610 -7.00 8.77 24.24
C ASN A 610 -6.47 9.72 25.31
N LEU A 611 -7.00 10.93 25.35
CA LEU A 611 -6.72 11.89 26.40
C LEU A 611 -7.99 12.13 27.24
N PRO A 612 -7.86 12.24 28.57
CA PRO A 612 -6.63 12.57 29.31
C PRO A 612 -5.86 11.37 29.90
N ASN A 613 -6.35 10.14 29.76
CA ASN A 613 -5.78 8.98 30.46
C ASN A 613 -4.53 8.38 29.81
N GLY A 614 -4.21 8.75 28.56
CA GLY A 614 -3.03 8.30 27.85
C GLY A 614 -3.13 6.86 27.34
N GLU A 615 -4.33 6.31 27.24
CA GLU A 615 -4.52 4.94 26.76
C GLU A 615 -4.36 4.87 25.25
N LEU A 616 -3.66 3.85 24.76
CA LEU A 616 -3.60 3.54 23.34
C LEU A 616 -4.99 3.07 22.88
N LEU A 617 -5.58 3.78 21.92
CA LEU A 617 -6.84 3.41 21.29
C LEU A 617 -6.63 2.48 20.11
N ARG A 618 -5.65 2.80 19.26
CA ARG A 618 -5.42 2.08 18.00
C ARG A 618 -3.99 2.26 17.50
N THR A 619 -3.48 1.22 16.86
CA THR A 619 -2.29 1.29 16.00
C THR A 619 -2.76 1.21 14.55
N LEU A 620 -2.42 2.21 13.74
CA LEU A 620 -2.63 2.24 12.30
C LEU A 620 -1.37 1.73 11.62
N ILE A 621 -1.55 0.74 10.75
CA ILE A 621 -0.48 0.08 9.99
C ILE A 621 -0.80 0.32 8.51
N GLY A 622 0.19 0.72 7.73
CA GLY A 622 0.02 0.93 6.30
C GLY A 622 1.22 1.56 5.60
N HIS A 623 2.12 2.22 6.33
CA HIS A 623 3.40 2.67 5.79
C HIS A 623 4.44 1.55 5.78
N ALA A 624 5.23 1.49 4.72
CA ALA A 624 6.29 0.48 4.53
C ALA A 624 7.63 0.90 5.15
N ALA A 625 7.75 2.18 5.53
CA ALA A 625 8.94 2.77 6.13
C ALA A 625 8.55 3.71 7.30
N PRO A 626 9.53 4.32 7.99
CA PRO A 626 9.32 5.25 9.10
C PRO A 626 8.32 6.38 8.80
N VAL A 627 7.37 6.59 9.72
CA VAL A 627 6.41 7.69 9.63
C VAL A 627 7.02 8.95 10.23
N ARG A 628 7.29 9.94 9.37
CA ARG A 628 8.09 11.12 9.71
C ARG A 628 7.25 12.33 10.09
N SER A 629 6.00 12.41 9.65
CA SER A 629 5.10 13.52 9.93
C SER A 629 3.67 13.01 10.09
N VAL A 630 2.94 13.49 11.10
CA VAL A 630 1.49 13.25 11.25
C VAL A 630 0.76 14.56 11.56
N GLN A 631 -0.45 14.74 11.03
CA GLN A 631 -1.23 15.95 11.30
C GLN A 631 -2.73 15.71 11.16
N PHE A 632 -3.53 16.23 12.09
CA PHE A 632 -4.98 16.23 11.94
C PHE A 632 -5.44 17.35 10.99
N SER A 633 -6.48 17.09 10.21
CA SER A 633 -7.19 18.15 9.49
C SER A 633 -7.83 19.14 10.49
N PRO A 634 -8.04 20.42 10.11
CA PRO A 634 -8.63 21.43 11.00
C PRO A 634 -10.03 21.09 11.52
N ASP A 635 -10.84 20.38 10.73
CA ASP A 635 -12.15 19.86 11.15
C ASP A 635 -12.04 18.62 12.07
N GLY A 636 -10.86 18.01 12.11
CA GLY A 636 -10.55 16.82 12.88
C GLY A 636 -11.15 15.55 12.32
N GLU A 637 -11.69 15.54 11.09
CA GLU A 637 -12.29 14.38 10.41
C GLU A 637 -11.25 13.47 9.74
N MET A 638 -10.05 14.00 9.48
CA MET A 638 -8.93 13.28 8.87
C MET A 638 -7.64 13.44 9.67
N LEU A 639 -6.77 12.47 9.50
CA LEU A 639 -5.37 12.46 9.91
C LEU A 639 -4.54 12.19 8.66
N ALA A 640 -3.54 13.01 8.39
CA ALA A 640 -2.55 12.75 7.35
C ALA A 640 -1.27 12.21 7.98
N SER A 641 -0.59 11.32 7.26
CA SER A 641 0.75 10.83 7.62
C SER A 641 1.67 10.82 6.41
N GLY A 642 2.91 11.26 6.60
CA GLY A 642 3.96 11.27 5.60
C GLY A 642 5.12 10.39 6.07
N SER A 643 5.69 9.62 5.15
CA SER A 643 6.66 8.57 5.47
C SER A 643 7.85 8.57 4.50
N TYR A 644 8.92 7.91 4.94
CA TYR A 644 10.08 7.60 4.12
C TYR A 644 9.80 6.56 3.03
N ASP A 645 8.62 5.96 3.01
CA ASP A 645 8.16 5.12 1.90
C ASP A 645 7.68 5.94 0.69
N HIS A 646 7.98 7.23 0.68
CA HIS A 646 7.56 8.17 -0.36
C HIS A 646 6.04 8.30 -0.48
N THR A 647 5.26 8.01 0.56
CA THR A 647 3.79 8.15 0.51
C THR A 647 3.23 9.13 1.53
N ILE A 648 2.06 9.66 1.19
CA ILE A 648 1.16 10.36 2.12
C ILE A 648 -0.10 9.52 2.24
N LYS A 649 -0.49 9.18 3.47
CA LYS A 649 -1.74 8.44 3.75
C LYS A 649 -2.72 9.33 4.49
N LEU A 650 -4.01 9.21 4.13
CA LEU A 650 -5.11 9.90 4.77
C LEU A 650 -6.01 8.89 5.51
N TRP A 651 -6.18 9.11 6.80
CA TRP A 651 -6.95 8.27 7.71
C TRP A 651 -8.17 9.05 8.18
N ARG A 652 -9.38 8.48 8.07
CA ARG A 652 -10.55 9.09 8.74
C ARG A 652 -10.44 8.89 10.25
N THR A 653 -10.95 9.86 11.00
CA THR A 653 -10.93 9.86 12.47
C THR A 653 -12.32 9.61 13.07
N ILE A 654 -13.38 9.70 12.25
CA ILE A 654 -14.78 9.44 12.61
C ILE A 654 -15.36 8.42 11.62
N PRO A 655 -16.03 7.36 12.08
CA PRO A 655 -16.79 6.47 11.21
C PRO A 655 -18.04 7.20 10.70
N THR A 656 -18.14 7.42 9.39
CA THR A 656 -19.43 7.69 8.74
C THR A 656 -20.24 6.40 8.76
N PRO A 657 -21.45 6.37 9.34
CA PRO A 657 -22.29 5.19 9.24
C PRO A 657 -22.59 4.88 7.77
N TRP A 658 -22.36 3.64 7.36
CA TRP A 658 -22.53 3.13 5.98
C TRP A 658 -23.86 3.51 5.29
N TRP A 659 -24.93 3.77 6.05
CA TRP A 659 -26.24 4.17 5.52
C TRP A 659 -26.33 5.63 5.00
N LEU A 660 -25.33 6.47 5.24
CA LEU A 660 -25.22 7.81 4.63
C LEU A 660 -24.55 7.80 3.24
N LEU A 661 -23.94 6.67 2.84
CA LEU A 661 -23.25 6.51 1.55
C LEU A 661 -24.16 5.98 0.43
N VAL A 662 -25.42 5.65 0.71
CA VAL A 662 -26.39 5.23 -0.31
C VAL A 662 -26.88 6.46 -1.08
N PRO A 663 -26.69 6.55 -2.41
CA PRO A 663 -27.28 7.63 -3.20
C PRO A 663 -28.79 7.58 -3.00
N LYS A 664 -29.40 8.67 -2.54
CA LYS A 664 -30.86 8.79 -2.55
C LYS A 664 -31.32 8.59 -3.98
N LYS A 665 -31.96 7.44 -4.27
CA LYS A 665 -32.70 7.23 -5.51
C LYS A 665 -33.60 8.46 -5.69
N LYS A 666 -33.37 9.23 -6.76
CA LYS A 666 -34.34 10.23 -7.20
C LYS A 666 -35.64 9.47 -7.44
N ALA A 667 -36.65 9.75 -6.62
CA ALA A 667 -38.00 9.34 -6.91
C ALA A 667 -38.46 10.10 -8.16
N SER A 668 -38.65 9.38 -9.25
CA SER A 668 -39.59 9.71 -10.32
C SER A 668 -40.34 8.45 -10.68
#